data_AF-A0A1V4A748-F1
#
_entry.id   AF-A0A1V4A748-F1
#
_cell.length_a   1.000
_cell.length_b   1.000
_cell.length_c   1.000
_cell.angle_alpha   90.00
_cell.angle_beta   90.00
_cell.angle_gamma   90.00
#
_symmetry.space_group_name_H-M   'P 1'
#
loop_
_entity.id
_entity.type
_entity.pdbx_description
1 polymer ?
#
loop_
_entity_poly.entity_id
_entity_poly.type
_entity_poly.pdbx_seq_one_letter_code
_entity_poly.pdbx_strand_id
1 'polypeptide(L)'
;MADRYDPKSGENLDKFDNAGDPSSDTWAALVTHLTGYPVPDRNTVFDTLKSDHGGKLFRMDIKERSLSLLVKDSGFLTNKGEDYDIWFFNSGKKRSIMQARIVFEGRVTAGDEIIFAAPGSDTVEGAQVRDGNEFTDYNKDKMSTIPLSRYMNGPRAALLALLGGSTKDARFSNVGVADTDMVDLNSFGTTGESFDFAAKFFRDHATVLKDWEDRFSRDDASWKGEAAEVFRSLLKKIRENYDSYVETFDSKPGSGDETTTGGTVYSRALSLGRTYLEDSATKLLDAWLTWAKSSYYDPHQVLRYVLDDLAQWVDANNVAKTDLTSHTTNYYTSVSHSPQAGYSQVHPEYGDLTDVANWAKVGDKAVKIWSQGVSEYLGKPAAQVQSDLNNHFLDLGKDFSENVPKPKSTSTASEEYQEKKEEEQQEELDKQHDEDLKYQQQLRDEQNQQREEDKKYQEELREEQRQQREEDKKYQDELRAEQKAEQEEAKKQADELREEQNRQREEDKKYQEELRDEQKGEQDEAKKLQEDLREEQNQQRDEDRKYQDELRDEQKAEQDEAKREAEEQAKAMEESLGGLNDPNSAGDQDLSDIDDLLNQNPPTTESLGSLDTPNGLNDTNGLSDANGLNDVNLNDVDDVNGDGRRDSTSDVPPITQSLGNLGGINGGIGDPRRSPTGGSTQLTGDGDVLSDFPDGSSSSFDPDSGVLTTTAPDGT
;
A
#
# COMPACT_ATOMS: atom_id res chain seq x y z
N MET A 1 -53.25 25.69 61.62
CA MET A 1 -53.42 24.67 60.58
C MET A 1 -52.14 24.59 59.75
N ALA A 2 -51.00 24.39 60.41
CA ALA A 2 -49.74 24.12 59.73
C ALA A 2 -49.64 22.59 59.51
N ASP A 3 -48.96 22.16 58.46
CA ASP A 3 -48.29 20.84 58.37
C ASP A 3 -49.08 19.56 58.00
N ARG A 4 -50.29 19.61 57.41
CA ARG A 4 -50.96 18.34 56.98
C ARG A 4 -50.36 17.72 55.69
N TYR A 5 -49.94 18.56 54.75
CA TYR A 5 -49.33 18.20 53.47
C TYR A 5 -48.02 18.97 53.33
N ASP A 6 -47.02 18.38 52.69
CA ASP A 6 -45.82 19.11 52.30
C ASP A 6 -46.15 20.06 51.14
N PRO A 7 -45.91 21.39 51.28
CA PRO A 7 -46.22 22.36 50.24
C PRO A 7 -45.39 22.15 48.96
N LYS A 8 -44.30 21.39 49.01
CA LYS A 8 -43.45 21.07 47.87
C LYS A 8 -43.82 19.76 47.18
N SER A 9 -44.83 19.02 47.65
CA SER A 9 -45.21 17.73 47.06
C SER A 9 -45.52 17.86 45.57
N GLY A 10 -46.36 18.82 45.18
CA GLY A 10 -46.68 19.06 43.76
C GLY A 10 -45.43 19.37 42.93
N GLU A 11 -44.60 20.33 43.38
CA GLU A 11 -43.35 20.70 42.69
C GLU A 11 -42.40 19.49 42.51
N ASN A 12 -42.25 18.66 43.55
CA ASN A 12 -41.36 17.51 43.51
C ASN A 12 -41.86 16.39 42.58
N LEU A 13 -43.18 16.22 42.45
CA LEU A 13 -43.79 15.27 41.52
C LEU A 13 -43.72 15.79 40.08
N ASP A 14 -44.14 17.03 39.85
CA ASP A 14 -44.18 17.68 38.53
C ASP A 14 -42.81 17.67 37.84
N LYS A 15 -41.73 17.74 38.62
CA LYS A 15 -40.35 17.69 38.12
C LYS A 15 -40.08 16.47 37.23
N PHE A 16 -40.68 15.31 37.52
CA PHE A 16 -40.41 14.06 36.81
C PHE A 16 -41.65 13.43 36.16
N ASP A 17 -42.82 14.06 36.28
CA ASP A 17 -44.08 13.51 35.79
C ASP A 17 -44.11 13.28 34.27
N ASN A 18 -43.27 14.01 33.51
CA ASN A 18 -43.09 13.85 32.06
C ASN A 18 -41.74 13.23 31.65
N ALA A 19 -40.91 12.80 32.60
CA ALA A 19 -39.62 12.19 32.25
C ALA A 19 -39.85 10.80 31.62
N GLY A 20 -39.18 10.52 30.51
CA GLY A 20 -39.22 9.19 29.88
C GLY A 20 -38.74 8.11 30.84
N ASP A 21 -39.21 6.87 30.65
CA ASP A 21 -38.70 5.75 31.44
C ASP A 21 -37.21 5.55 31.13
N PRO A 22 -36.33 5.49 32.13
CA PRO A 22 -34.90 5.41 31.89
C PRO A 22 -34.55 4.06 31.25
N SER A 23 -34.03 4.10 30.02
CA SER A 23 -33.79 2.92 29.17
C SER A 23 -32.54 2.11 29.57
N SER A 24 -31.63 2.68 30.36
CA SER A 24 -30.44 2.01 30.90
C SER A 24 -29.96 2.68 32.18
N ASP A 25 -29.32 1.91 33.07
CA ASP A 25 -28.72 2.42 34.31
C ASP A 25 -27.22 2.68 34.11
N THR A 26 -26.90 3.79 33.45
CA THR A 26 -25.51 4.19 33.17
C THR A 26 -24.67 4.35 34.44
N TRP A 27 -25.30 4.77 35.55
CA TRP A 27 -24.63 4.87 36.85
C TRP A 27 -24.17 3.51 37.34
N ALA A 28 -25.09 2.53 37.42
CA ALA A 28 -24.75 1.19 37.87
C ALA A 28 -23.69 0.52 36.97
N ALA A 29 -23.84 0.65 35.65
CA ALA A 29 -22.92 0.08 34.68
C ALA A 29 -21.51 0.68 34.81
N LEU A 30 -21.40 2.01 34.87
CA LEU A 30 -20.12 2.70 34.99
C LEU A 30 -19.43 2.40 36.33
N VAL A 31 -20.16 2.45 37.45
CA VAL A 31 -19.56 2.14 38.75
C VAL A 31 -19.08 0.69 38.80
N THR A 32 -19.87 -0.25 38.28
CA THR A 32 -19.46 -1.66 38.17
C THR A 32 -18.18 -1.77 37.36
N HIS A 33 -18.08 -1.09 36.21
CA HIS A 33 -16.89 -1.10 35.37
C HIS A 33 -15.65 -0.50 36.06
N LEU A 34 -15.80 0.62 36.78
CA LEU A 34 -14.68 1.32 37.43
C LEU A 34 -14.20 0.65 38.72
N THR A 35 -15.04 -0.13 39.38
CA THR A 35 -14.77 -0.63 40.74
C THR A 35 -14.83 -2.14 40.88
N GLY A 36 -15.46 -2.84 39.93
CA GLY A 36 -15.80 -4.27 40.05
C GLY A 36 -16.95 -4.56 41.00
N TYR A 37 -17.56 -3.55 41.63
CA TYR A 37 -18.64 -3.78 42.59
C TYR A 37 -19.94 -4.16 41.86
N PRO A 38 -20.58 -5.29 42.22
CA PRO A 38 -21.80 -5.74 41.55
C PRO A 38 -23.01 -4.92 42.02
N VAL A 39 -23.25 -3.78 41.37
CA VAL A 39 -24.40 -2.92 41.68
C VAL A 39 -25.69 -3.67 41.35
N PRO A 40 -26.66 -3.80 42.30
CA PRO A 40 -27.94 -4.46 42.03
C PRO A 40 -28.71 -3.83 40.86
N ASP A 41 -29.52 -4.62 40.15
CA ASP A 41 -30.41 -4.06 39.12
C ASP A 41 -31.50 -3.20 39.76
N ARG A 42 -31.47 -1.90 39.45
CA ARG A 42 -32.43 -0.88 39.90
C ARG A 42 -33.89 -1.30 39.70
N ASN A 43 -34.21 -2.07 38.67
CA ASN A 43 -35.59 -2.48 38.40
C ASN A 43 -36.13 -3.47 39.45
N THR A 44 -35.24 -4.17 40.16
CA THR A 44 -35.58 -5.26 41.09
C THR A 44 -35.37 -4.90 42.56
N VAL A 45 -34.76 -3.73 42.86
CA VAL A 45 -34.38 -3.37 44.24
C VAL A 45 -35.56 -3.23 45.22
N PHE A 46 -36.78 -3.07 44.70
CA PHE A 46 -38.01 -2.97 45.49
C PHE A 46 -38.83 -4.26 45.53
N ASP A 47 -38.43 -5.32 44.82
CA ASP A 47 -39.21 -6.56 44.75
C ASP A 47 -39.31 -7.25 46.12
N THR A 48 -38.31 -7.05 46.98
CA THR A 48 -38.30 -7.54 48.36
C THR A 48 -38.85 -6.54 49.36
N LEU A 49 -39.20 -5.32 48.95
CA LEU A 49 -39.77 -4.27 49.79
C LEU A 49 -41.22 -3.99 49.37
N LYS A 50 -42.04 -5.03 49.43
CA LYS A 50 -43.42 -5.04 48.95
C LYS A 50 -44.33 -5.79 49.92
N SER A 51 -45.47 -5.20 50.25
CA SER A 51 -46.55 -5.85 50.99
C SER A 51 -47.64 -6.37 50.06
N ASP A 52 -48.25 -7.49 50.44
CA ASP A 52 -49.45 -8.03 49.79
C ASP A 52 -50.69 -7.17 50.01
N HIS A 53 -50.63 -6.22 50.95
CA HIS A 53 -51.73 -5.32 51.31
C HIS A 53 -51.40 -3.85 51.08
N GLY A 54 -50.46 -3.51 50.21
CA GLY A 54 -50.15 -2.10 49.89
C GLY A 54 -49.20 -1.89 48.70
N GLY A 55 -48.54 -2.93 48.21
CA GLY A 55 -47.58 -2.81 47.13
C GLY A 55 -46.20 -2.42 47.65
N LYS A 56 -45.39 -1.76 46.81
CA LYS A 56 -44.01 -1.38 47.15
C LYS A 56 -44.00 -0.27 48.20
N LEU A 57 -43.02 -0.29 49.10
CA LEU A 57 -42.75 0.74 50.14
C LEU A 57 -43.72 0.85 51.32
N PHE A 58 -44.93 0.30 51.22
CA PHE A 58 -45.90 0.42 52.31
C PHE A 58 -46.87 -0.75 52.34
N ARG A 59 -47.50 -0.91 53.50
CA ARG A 59 -48.73 -1.69 53.67
C ARG A 59 -49.88 -0.76 54.00
N MET A 60 -51.09 -1.17 53.66
CA MET A 60 -52.27 -0.39 53.98
C MET A 60 -53.46 -1.26 54.38
N ASP A 61 -54.42 -0.64 55.06
CA ASP A 61 -55.72 -1.23 55.31
C ASP A 61 -56.83 -0.19 55.28
N ILE A 62 -58.02 -0.60 54.86
CA ILE A 62 -59.18 0.29 54.76
C ILE A 62 -60.17 -0.06 55.88
N LYS A 63 -60.37 0.86 56.82
CA LYS A 63 -61.32 0.70 57.93
C LYS A 63 -62.58 1.51 57.71
N GLU A 64 -63.71 0.88 57.96
CA GLU A 64 -65.00 1.57 58.06
C GLU A 64 -65.10 2.27 59.42
N ARG A 65 -65.53 3.53 59.40
CA ARG A 65 -65.64 4.40 60.58
C ARG A 65 -67.01 5.06 60.63
N SER A 66 -67.52 5.27 61.83
CA SER A 66 -68.81 5.94 62.02
C SER A 66 -68.68 7.43 61.72
N LEU A 67 -69.67 8.02 61.03
CA LEU A 67 -69.75 9.46 60.78
C LEU A 67 -69.96 10.30 62.06
N SER A 68 -70.30 9.66 63.17
CA SER A 68 -70.37 10.33 64.48
C SER A 68 -68.99 10.62 65.08
N LEU A 69 -67.94 9.96 64.60
CA LEU A 69 -66.57 10.37 64.86
C LEU A 69 -66.31 11.62 64.02
N LEU A 70 -65.95 12.73 64.66
CA LEU A 70 -65.51 13.95 63.99
C LEU A 70 -64.51 13.55 62.91
N VAL A 71 -64.78 13.88 61.63
CA VAL A 71 -63.88 13.54 60.52
C VAL A 71 -62.51 14.12 60.87
N LYS A 72 -61.52 13.24 61.01
CA LYS A 72 -60.13 13.67 61.18
C LYS A 72 -59.61 14.08 59.80
N ASP A 73 -58.73 15.07 59.77
CA ASP A 73 -58.09 15.47 58.54
C ASP A 73 -57.20 14.33 58.01
N SER A 74 -57.24 14.13 56.69
CA SER A 74 -56.23 13.33 55.98
C SER A 74 -54.85 14.01 56.09
N GLY A 75 -53.79 13.22 56.06
CA GLY A 75 -52.43 13.73 56.04
C GLY A 75 -51.39 12.86 56.75
N PHE A 76 -50.16 13.34 56.70
CA PHE A 76 -48.98 12.71 57.26
C PHE A 76 -48.95 12.78 58.80
N LEU A 77 -48.65 11.65 59.46
CA LEU A 77 -48.52 11.54 60.92
C LEU A 77 -49.69 12.13 61.72
N THR A 78 -50.91 12.01 61.19
CA THR A 78 -52.13 12.53 61.83
C THR A 78 -52.65 11.61 62.95
N ASN A 79 -52.25 10.34 62.97
CA ASN A 79 -52.62 9.35 64.00
C ASN A 79 -51.41 8.53 64.48
N LYS A 80 -51.38 8.20 65.78
CA LYS A 80 -50.31 7.39 66.36
C LYS A 80 -50.37 5.94 65.85
N GLY A 81 -49.22 5.44 65.38
CA GLY A 81 -49.05 4.07 64.87
C GLY A 81 -49.32 3.93 63.36
N GLU A 82 -49.65 5.02 62.68
CA GLU A 82 -49.89 5.13 61.23
C GLU A 82 -49.02 6.26 60.68
N ASP A 83 -48.57 6.13 59.43
CA ASP A 83 -47.69 7.13 58.81
C ASP A 83 -48.46 8.12 57.96
N TYR A 84 -49.53 7.63 57.35
CA TYR A 84 -50.41 8.43 56.53
C TYR A 84 -51.84 7.94 56.67
N ASP A 85 -52.79 8.86 56.74
CA ASP A 85 -54.21 8.57 56.68
C ASP A 85 -54.89 9.34 55.56
N ILE A 86 -55.74 8.64 54.81
CA ILE A 86 -56.64 9.24 53.82
C ILE A 86 -58.07 8.87 54.15
N TRP A 87 -58.88 9.89 54.46
CA TRP A 87 -60.30 9.76 54.73
C TRP A 87 -61.11 10.02 53.47
N PHE A 88 -62.04 9.13 53.15
CA PHE A 88 -62.89 9.25 51.96
C PHE A 88 -64.25 8.62 52.18
N PHE A 89 -65.24 9.11 51.44
CA PHE A 89 -66.58 8.56 51.41
C PHE A 89 -66.69 7.45 50.36
N ASN A 90 -67.54 6.47 50.67
CA ASN A 90 -67.96 5.42 49.75
C ASN A 90 -69.44 5.61 49.45
N SER A 91 -69.78 5.82 48.18
CA SER A 91 -71.16 6.04 47.71
C SER A 91 -72.11 4.89 48.04
N GLY A 92 -71.58 3.66 48.14
CA GLY A 92 -72.31 2.46 48.56
C GLY A 92 -72.60 2.38 50.07
N LYS A 93 -71.95 3.20 50.90
CA LYS A 93 -72.06 3.14 52.37
C LYS A 93 -72.46 4.49 52.99
N LYS A 94 -73.75 4.79 53.01
CA LYS A 94 -74.30 6.11 53.37
C LYS A 94 -74.11 6.57 54.82
N ARG A 95 -73.70 5.70 55.76
CA ARG A 95 -73.64 6.02 57.21
C ARG A 95 -72.23 5.86 57.79
N SER A 96 -71.25 5.70 56.93
CA SER A 96 -69.85 5.53 57.31
C SER A 96 -68.92 6.33 56.41
N ILE A 97 -67.73 6.56 56.93
CA ILE A 97 -66.58 7.09 56.21
C ILE A 97 -65.49 6.00 56.21
N MET A 98 -64.71 5.95 55.16
CA MET A 98 -63.60 5.03 55.01
C MET A 98 -62.31 5.74 55.46
N GLN A 99 -61.45 5.01 56.17
CA GLN A 99 -60.11 5.43 56.56
C GLN A 99 -59.12 4.48 55.90
N ALA A 100 -58.38 4.94 54.90
CA ALA A 100 -57.20 4.25 54.39
C ALA A 100 -56.01 4.58 55.30
N ARG A 101 -55.51 3.56 56.00
CA ARG A 101 -54.38 3.64 56.93
C ARG A 101 -53.15 3.10 56.25
N ILE A 102 -52.08 3.87 56.24
CA ILE A 102 -50.87 3.53 55.51
C ILE A 102 -49.71 3.53 56.49
N VAL A 103 -48.91 2.45 56.41
CA VAL A 103 -47.67 2.31 57.17
C VAL A 103 -46.54 2.06 56.19
N PHE A 104 -45.52 2.91 56.23
CA PHE A 104 -44.31 2.81 55.45
C PHE A 104 -43.48 1.64 55.97
N GLU A 105 -43.07 0.75 55.07
CA GLU A 105 -42.34 -0.47 55.37
C GLU A 105 -40.85 -0.29 55.09
N GLY A 106 -39.98 -0.75 55.99
CA GLY A 106 -38.53 -0.64 55.81
C GLY A 106 -37.94 0.74 56.15
N ARG A 107 -38.74 1.65 56.72
CA ARG A 107 -38.25 2.93 57.27
C ARG A 107 -37.58 2.77 58.64
N VAL A 108 -36.90 3.82 59.08
CA VAL A 108 -36.41 3.97 60.46
C VAL A 108 -37.33 4.88 61.24
N THR A 109 -37.66 4.48 62.46
CA THR A 109 -38.47 5.25 63.39
C THR A 109 -37.65 5.67 64.61
N ALA A 110 -37.82 6.91 65.06
CA ALA A 110 -37.31 7.39 66.33
C ALA A 110 -38.50 7.81 67.21
N GLY A 111 -39.00 6.87 68.02
CA GLY A 111 -40.28 7.07 68.70
C GLY A 111 -41.44 7.11 67.71
N ASP A 112 -42.25 8.17 67.75
CA ASP A 112 -43.39 8.38 66.84
C ASP A 112 -43.00 9.21 65.60
N GLU A 113 -41.74 9.63 65.44
CA GLU A 113 -41.26 10.47 64.32
C GLU A 113 -40.68 9.63 63.16
N ILE A 114 -41.02 10.03 61.93
CA ILE A 114 -40.44 9.48 60.70
C ILE A 114 -39.16 10.24 60.37
N ILE A 115 -38.06 9.49 60.25
CA ILE A 115 -36.78 10.02 59.78
C ILE A 115 -36.50 9.46 58.39
N PHE A 116 -36.71 10.31 57.38
CA PHE A 116 -36.26 10.01 56.02
C PHE A 116 -34.74 9.91 55.97
N ALA A 117 -34.23 9.00 55.15
CA ALA A 117 -32.81 8.81 54.95
C ALA A 117 -32.19 10.09 54.40
N ALA A 118 -31.06 10.47 54.99
CA ALA A 118 -30.24 11.60 54.59
C ALA A 118 -28.80 11.31 54.98
N PRO A 119 -27.80 11.88 54.29
CA PRO A 119 -26.39 11.59 54.55
C PRO A 119 -25.92 12.10 55.92
N GLY A 120 -26.62 13.07 56.54
CA GLY A 120 -26.24 13.63 57.84
C GLY A 120 -24.86 14.32 57.85
N SER A 121 -24.30 14.60 56.66
CA SER A 121 -22.96 15.14 56.46
C SER A 121 -22.89 15.90 55.14
N ASP A 122 -21.99 16.88 55.09
CA ASP A 122 -21.68 17.63 53.87
C ASP A 122 -20.54 17.04 53.04
N THR A 123 -19.90 15.99 53.53
CA THR A 123 -18.83 15.24 52.84
C THR A 123 -19.24 13.80 52.61
N VAL A 124 -18.70 13.19 51.56
CA VAL A 124 -18.98 11.81 51.19
C VAL A 124 -18.59 10.85 52.31
N GLU A 125 -17.39 10.97 52.88
CA GLU A 125 -16.82 10.07 53.89
C GLU A 125 -17.61 10.09 55.20
N GLY A 126 -17.99 11.29 55.64
CA GLY A 126 -18.80 11.50 56.84
C GLY A 126 -20.27 11.08 56.69
N ALA A 127 -20.73 10.74 55.48
CA ALA A 127 -22.12 10.38 55.25
C ALA A 127 -22.53 9.10 56.00
N GLN A 128 -23.61 9.20 56.77
CA GLN A 128 -24.21 8.09 57.47
C GLN A 128 -25.16 7.34 56.54
N VAL A 129 -24.76 6.13 56.16
CA VAL A 129 -25.53 5.24 55.28
C VAL A 129 -25.97 3.99 56.02
N ARG A 130 -27.05 3.37 55.56
CA ARG A 130 -27.66 2.19 56.19
C ARG A 130 -27.46 0.97 55.30
N ASP A 131 -27.08 -0.16 55.90
CA ASP A 131 -26.85 -1.44 55.19
C ASP A 131 -28.16 -2.15 54.77
N GLY A 132 -29.29 -1.69 55.30
CA GLY A 132 -30.58 -2.38 55.17
C GLY A 132 -30.69 -3.58 56.10
N ASN A 133 -31.88 -4.14 56.19
CA ASN A 133 -32.20 -5.25 57.06
C ASN A 133 -33.36 -6.07 56.50
N GLU A 134 -33.43 -7.33 56.91
CA GLU A 134 -34.61 -8.15 56.77
C GLU A 134 -35.55 -7.91 57.95
N PHE A 135 -36.85 -7.95 57.71
CA PHE A 135 -37.87 -7.80 58.74
C PHE A 135 -39.16 -8.51 58.35
N THR A 136 -40.06 -8.63 59.31
CA THR A 136 -41.38 -9.20 59.12
C THR A 136 -42.41 -8.20 59.64
N ASP A 137 -43.38 -7.87 58.80
CA ASP A 137 -44.41 -6.90 59.15
C ASP A 137 -45.46 -7.52 60.11
N TYR A 138 -46.49 -6.74 60.45
CA TYR A 138 -47.60 -7.21 61.27
C TYR A 138 -48.42 -8.34 60.61
N ASN A 139 -48.51 -8.35 59.27
CA ASN A 139 -49.24 -9.35 58.49
C ASN A 139 -48.44 -10.64 58.26
N LYS A 140 -47.20 -10.70 58.74
CA LYS A 140 -46.22 -11.79 58.56
C LYS A 140 -45.60 -11.85 57.16
N ASP A 141 -45.70 -10.76 56.41
CA ASP A 141 -44.99 -10.57 55.16
C ASP A 141 -43.49 -10.40 55.49
N LYS A 142 -42.64 -11.20 54.84
CA LYS A 142 -41.18 -11.07 54.97
C LYS A 142 -40.68 -10.08 53.92
N MET A 143 -39.96 -9.06 54.37
CA MET A 143 -39.43 -8.01 53.50
C MET A 143 -37.96 -7.73 53.80
N SER A 144 -37.30 -7.08 52.84
CA SER A 144 -35.89 -6.70 52.94
C SER A 144 -35.62 -5.37 52.27
N THR A 145 -34.89 -4.51 52.98
CA THR A 145 -34.31 -3.25 52.45
C THR A 145 -32.88 -3.41 51.96
N ILE A 146 -32.31 -4.62 52.03
CA ILE A 146 -30.92 -4.89 51.66
C ILE A 146 -30.64 -4.60 50.17
N PRO A 147 -31.44 -5.06 49.19
CA PRO A 147 -31.16 -4.79 47.77
C PRO A 147 -31.16 -3.29 47.46
N LEU A 148 -32.16 -2.57 47.97
CA LEU A 148 -32.26 -1.11 47.88
C LEU A 148 -31.02 -0.43 48.50
N SER A 149 -30.65 -0.81 49.72
CA SER A 149 -29.51 -0.22 50.42
C SER A 149 -28.19 -0.46 49.67
N ARG A 150 -27.99 -1.66 49.11
CA ARG A 150 -26.83 -2.00 48.28
C ARG A 150 -26.75 -1.17 47.02
N TYR A 151 -27.88 -0.91 46.37
CA TYR A 151 -27.94 -0.02 45.20
C TYR A 151 -27.61 1.43 45.59
N MET A 152 -28.26 1.93 46.64
CA MET A 152 -28.13 3.33 47.06
C MET A 152 -26.72 3.66 47.56
N ASN A 153 -26.04 2.74 48.26
CA ASN A 153 -24.87 3.07 49.07
C ASN A 153 -23.63 2.18 48.79
N GLY A 154 -23.82 1.02 48.16
CA GLY A 154 -22.71 0.17 47.71
C GLY A 154 -21.75 0.86 46.73
N PRO A 155 -22.26 1.52 45.68
CA PRO A 155 -21.45 2.36 44.79
C PRO A 155 -20.54 3.35 45.50
N ARG A 156 -21.06 4.05 46.52
CA ARG A 156 -20.25 4.97 47.33
C ARG A 156 -19.08 4.26 48.01
N ALA A 157 -19.35 3.13 48.67
CA ALA A 157 -18.31 2.38 49.37
C ALA A 157 -17.21 1.90 48.40
N ALA A 158 -17.61 1.45 47.21
CA ALA A 158 -16.70 0.99 46.17
C ALA A 158 -15.84 2.12 45.58
N LEU A 159 -16.44 3.27 45.29
CA LEU A 159 -15.72 4.45 44.79
C LEU A 159 -14.76 5.04 45.84
N LEU A 160 -15.14 5.07 47.12
CA LEU A 160 -14.24 5.46 48.21
C LEU A 160 -13.04 4.51 48.34
N ALA A 161 -13.26 3.20 48.18
CA ALA A 161 -12.18 2.22 48.19
C ALA A 161 -11.25 2.38 46.97
N LEU A 162 -11.82 2.68 45.79
CA LEU A 162 -11.05 2.99 44.58
C LEU A 162 -10.12 4.20 44.81
N LEU A 163 -10.63 5.27 45.42
CA LEU A 163 -9.81 6.43 45.82
C LEU A 163 -8.76 6.08 46.90
N GLY A 164 -9.02 5.06 47.71
CA GLY A 164 -8.04 4.47 48.62
C GLY A 164 -6.93 3.65 47.92
N GLY A 165 -7.04 3.45 46.60
CA GLY A 165 -6.06 2.80 45.75
C GLY A 165 -6.48 1.42 45.24
N SER A 166 -7.38 0.71 45.93
CA SER A 166 -7.84 -0.62 45.47
C SER A 166 -9.24 -0.96 45.99
N THR A 167 -10.03 -1.62 45.15
CA THR A 167 -11.39 -2.07 45.50
C THR A 167 -11.45 -3.46 46.12
N LYS A 168 -10.31 -4.13 46.34
CA LYS A 168 -10.23 -5.50 46.89
C LYS A 168 -11.03 -5.67 48.19
N ASP A 169 -10.92 -4.71 49.10
CA ASP A 169 -11.61 -4.76 50.40
C ASP A 169 -12.96 -4.04 50.39
N ALA A 170 -13.34 -3.44 49.25
CA ALA A 170 -14.59 -2.72 49.10
C ALA A 170 -15.77 -3.66 49.34
N ARG A 171 -16.61 -3.28 50.29
CA ARG A 171 -17.79 -4.06 50.66
C ARG A 171 -18.88 -3.17 51.24
N PHE A 172 -20.12 -3.56 51.01
CA PHE A 172 -21.30 -2.92 51.57
C PHE A 172 -22.40 -3.96 51.80
N SER A 173 -23.01 -3.97 52.98
CA SER A 173 -24.10 -4.90 53.33
C SER A 173 -23.79 -6.36 52.92
N ASN A 174 -22.62 -6.87 53.32
CA ASN A 174 -22.10 -8.22 53.03
C ASN A 174 -21.90 -8.58 51.54
N VAL A 175 -21.92 -7.62 50.63
CA VAL A 175 -21.49 -7.80 49.23
C VAL A 175 -20.19 -7.05 49.03
N GLY A 176 -19.21 -7.72 48.46
CA GLY A 176 -17.91 -7.14 48.11
C GLY A 176 -17.59 -7.31 46.64
N VAL A 177 -16.46 -6.75 46.25
CA VAL A 177 -15.88 -6.95 44.91
C VAL A 177 -15.22 -8.33 44.87
N ALA A 178 -15.42 -9.08 43.79
CA ALA A 178 -14.73 -10.36 43.60
C ALA A 178 -13.24 -10.11 43.28
N ASP A 179 -12.36 -11.02 43.71
CA ASP A 179 -10.92 -10.91 43.44
C ASP A 179 -10.60 -10.82 41.93
N THR A 180 -11.45 -11.39 41.07
CA THR A 180 -11.31 -11.32 39.59
C THR A 180 -11.72 -9.97 39.00
N ASP A 181 -12.57 -9.24 39.72
CA ASP A 181 -13.19 -8.01 39.23
C ASP A 181 -12.58 -6.77 39.92
N MET A 182 -11.67 -6.99 40.87
CA MET A 182 -11.06 -5.91 41.64
C MET A 182 -10.23 -4.97 40.75
N VAL A 183 -10.29 -3.69 41.06
CA VAL A 183 -9.51 -2.65 40.41
C VAL A 183 -8.46 -2.14 41.38
N ASP A 184 -7.20 -2.15 40.97
CA ASP A 184 -6.06 -1.67 41.76
C ASP A 184 -5.36 -0.52 41.01
N LEU A 185 -5.58 0.71 41.47
CA LEU A 185 -4.95 1.90 40.91
C LEU A 185 -3.43 1.96 41.19
N ASN A 186 -2.92 1.17 42.14
CA ASN A 186 -1.49 1.09 42.38
C ASN A 186 -0.75 0.33 41.27
N SER A 187 -1.48 -0.46 40.47
CA SER A 187 -0.92 -1.12 39.29
C SER A 187 -0.40 -0.12 38.24
N PHE A 188 -1.05 1.05 38.09
CA PHE A 188 -0.57 2.12 37.19
C PHE A 188 0.81 2.64 37.62
N GLY A 189 1.00 2.88 38.92
CA GLY A 189 2.27 3.33 39.49
C GLY A 189 3.36 2.27 39.33
N THR A 190 3.08 1.04 39.76
CA THR A 190 4.04 -0.09 39.67
C THR A 190 4.44 -0.39 38.22
N THR A 191 3.50 -0.30 37.29
CA THR A 191 3.76 -0.47 35.85
C THR A 191 4.58 0.69 35.30
N GLY A 192 4.27 1.94 35.70
CA GLY A 192 5.06 3.12 35.33
C GLY A 192 6.51 3.04 35.82
N GLU A 193 6.72 2.63 37.07
CA GLU A 193 8.05 2.39 37.64
C GLU A 193 8.84 1.32 36.86
N SER A 194 8.15 0.31 36.33
CA SER A 194 8.77 -0.74 35.51
C SER A 194 9.29 -0.19 34.17
N PHE A 195 8.53 0.71 33.53
CA PHE A 195 9.00 1.44 32.34
C PHE A 195 10.18 2.36 32.65
N ASP A 196 10.13 3.08 33.78
CA ASP A 196 11.23 3.93 34.23
C ASP A 196 12.50 3.13 34.50
N PHE A 197 12.36 1.95 35.11
CA PHE A 197 13.47 1.03 35.33
C PHE A 197 14.07 0.52 34.00
N ALA A 198 13.23 0.14 33.04
CA ALA A 198 13.69 -0.29 31.72
C ALA A 198 14.44 0.85 31.01
N ALA A 199 13.89 2.06 31.00
CA ALA A 199 14.55 3.22 30.41
C ALA A 199 15.89 3.53 31.10
N LYS A 200 15.96 3.43 32.43
CA LYS A 200 17.22 3.57 33.17
C LYS A 200 18.25 2.54 32.72
N PHE A 201 17.87 1.27 32.56
CA PHE A 201 18.77 0.23 32.05
C PHE A 201 19.39 0.62 30.71
N PHE A 202 18.57 1.06 29.74
CA PHE A 202 19.07 1.47 28.42
C PHE A 202 19.96 2.71 28.50
N ARG A 203 19.61 3.73 29.29
CA ARG A 203 20.44 4.94 29.50
C ARG A 203 21.81 4.62 30.09
N ASP A 204 21.84 3.79 31.13
CA ASP A 204 23.10 3.39 31.79
C ASP A 204 23.98 2.59 30.84
N HIS A 205 23.41 1.61 30.12
CA HIS A 205 24.17 0.73 29.25
C HIS A 205 24.60 1.40 27.94
N ALA A 206 23.82 2.35 27.41
CA ALA A 206 24.24 3.18 26.28
C ALA A 206 25.56 3.93 26.58
N THR A 207 25.70 4.42 27.82
CA THR A 207 26.93 5.08 28.28
C THR A 207 28.12 4.11 28.32
N VAL A 208 27.90 2.88 28.79
CA VAL A 208 28.93 1.82 28.82
C VAL A 208 29.35 1.42 27.40
N LEU A 209 28.37 1.22 26.51
CA LEU A 209 28.62 0.87 25.11
C LEU A 209 29.38 1.97 24.38
N LYS A 210 29.08 3.24 24.67
CA LYS A 210 29.83 4.40 24.15
C LYS A 210 31.28 4.41 24.63
N ASP A 211 31.53 4.17 25.92
CA ASP A 211 32.91 4.06 26.44
C ASP A 211 33.68 2.90 25.80
N TRP A 212 33.01 1.77 25.53
CA TRP A 212 33.61 0.68 24.76
C TRP A 212 33.91 1.11 23.32
N GLU A 213 32.94 1.68 22.61
CA GLU A 213 33.13 2.19 21.24
C GLU A 213 34.30 3.17 21.15
N ASP A 214 34.41 4.13 22.07
CA ASP A 214 35.47 5.13 22.11
C ASP A 214 36.86 4.51 22.38
N ARG A 215 36.94 3.52 23.27
CA ARG A 215 38.20 2.80 23.55
C ARG A 215 38.63 1.92 22.40
N PHE A 216 37.66 1.25 21.78
CA PHE A 216 37.91 0.40 20.64
C PHE A 216 38.24 1.25 19.40
N SER A 217 37.79 2.50 19.29
CA SER A 217 38.07 3.35 18.12
C SER A 217 39.48 3.99 18.09
N ARG A 218 40.33 3.80 19.10
CA ARG A 218 41.67 4.44 19.15
C ARG A 218 42.68 3.77 18.21
N ASP A 219 43.47 4.58 17.51
CA ASP A 219 44.43 4.16 16.46
C ASP A 219 45.65 3.36 16.96
N ASP A 220 45.90 3.37 18.27
CA ASP A 220 46.99 2.70 18.99
C ASP A 220 46.65 1.27 19.45
N ALA A 221 45.45 0.79 19.11
CA ALA A 221 44.95 -0.54 19.39
C ALA A 221 45.79 -1.68 18.76
N SER A 222 46.30 -2.59 19.60
CA SER A 222 47.07 -3.78 19.21
C SER A 222 46.28 -4.88 18.46
N TRP A 223 45.01 -4.64 18.13
CA TRP A 223 44.03 -5.64 17.69
C TRP A 223 43.41 -5.30 16.32
N LYS A 224 44.18 -4.71 15.39
CA LYS A 224 43.74 -4.40 14.01
C LYS A 224 43.45 -5.67 13.19
N GLY A 225 42.37 -5.66 12.39
CA GLY A 225 41.98 -6.73 11.46
C GLY A 225 40.47 -6.73 11.14
N GLU A 226 40.04 -7.45 10.10
CA GLU A 226 38.63 -7.47 9.64
C GLU A 226 37.64 -7.85 10.77
N ALA A 227 37.99 -8.82 11.62
CA ALA A 227 37.16 -9.22 12.75
C ALA A 227 36.97 -8.11 13.81
N ALA A 228 37.96 -7.23 13.97
CA ALA A 228 37.89 -6.10 14.88
C ALA A 228 36.98 -4.99 14.36
N GLU A 229 36.94 -4.78 13.04
CA GLU A 229 36.02 -3.83 12.40
C GLU A 229 34.58 -4.30 12.50
N VAL A 230 34.31 -5.59 12.27
CA VAL A 230 32.97 -6.18 12.47
C VAL A 230 32.50 -6.03 13.93
N PHE A 231 33.39 -6.24 14.90
CA PHE A 231 33.05 -6.05 16.32
C PHE A 231 32.79 -4.58 16.69
N ARG A 232 33.57 -3.64 16.15
CA ARG A 232 33.31 -2.19 16.33
C ARG A 232 31.95 -1.80 15.73
N SER A 233 31.64 -2.28 14.53
CA SER A 233 30.35 -2.07 13.87
C SER A 233 29.18 -2.58 14.73
N LEU A 234 29.31 -3.81 15.27
CA LEU A 234 28.32 -4.38 16.18
C LEU A 234 28.12 -3.51 17.44
N LEU A 235 29.20 -3.06 18.09
CA LEU A 235 29.11 -2.20 19.27
C LEU A 235 28.38 -0.89 18.97
N LYS A 236 28.76 -0.21 17.89
CA LYS A 236 28.13 1.03 17.44
C LYS A 236 26.63 0.82 17.20
N LYS A 237 26.26 -0.27 16.53
CA LYS A 237 24.87 -0.61 16.26
C LYS A 237 24.04 -0.85 17.52
N ILE A 238 24.58 -1.62 18.48
CA ILE A 238 23.88 -1.85 19.75
C ILE A 238 23.70 -0.51 20.48
N ARG A 239 24.73 0.34 20.51
CA ARG A 239 24.65 1.68 21.10
C ARG A 239 23.56 2.53 20.43
N GLU A 240 23.53 2.59 19.10
CA GLU A 240 22.54 3.37 18.35
C GLU A 240 21.12 2.85 18.56
N ASN A 241 20.94 1.53 18.65
CA ASN A 241 19.65 0.94 19.01
C ASN A 241 19.23 1.34 20.43
N TYR A 242 20.16 1.35 21.39
CA TYR A 242 19.88 1.78 22.76
C TYR A 242 19.53 3.27 22.82
N ASP A 243 20.26 4.12 22.10
CA ASP A 243 19.94 5.55 21.97
C ASP A 243 18.53 5.75 21.39
N SER A 244 18.15 4.98 20.36
CA SER A 244 16.80 5.02 19.77
C SER A 244 15.71 4.67 20.79
N TYR A 245 15.95 3.65 21.63
CA TYR A 245 15.03 3.30 22.70
C TYR A 245 14.93 4.42 23.73
N VAL A 246 16.06 5.01 24.15
CA VAL A 246 16.10 6.16 25.07
C VAL A 246 15.36 7.36 24.51
N GLU A 247 15.57 7.71 23.24
CA GLU A 247 14.85 8.78 22.54
C GLU A 247 13.34 8.54 22.60
N THR A 248 12.89 7.30 22.40
CA THR A 248 11.46 6.93 22.49
C THR A 248 10.92 7.08 23.92
N PHE A 249 11.68 6.65 24.93
CA PHE A 249 11.29 6.81 26.34
C PHE A 249 11.20 8.29 26.76
N ASP A 250 12.09 9.12 26.23
CA ASP A 250 12.20 10.55 26.55
C ASP A 250 11.19 11.43 25.77
N SER A 251 10.46 10.85 24.82
CA SER A 251 9.36 11.52 24.12
C SER A 251 8.44 12.26 25.08
N LYS A 252 8.08 13.49 24.71
CA LYS A 252 7.06 14.25 25.46
C LYS A 252 5.70 13.61 25.21
N PRO A 253 4.89 13.36 26.27
CA PRO A 253 3.53 12.90 26.07
C PRO A 253 2.72 13.94 25.29
N GLY A 254 1.86 13.49 24.39
CA GLY A 254 0.94 14.35 23.66
C GLY A 254 -0.23 14.83 24.53
N SER A 255 -0.49 14.13 25.64
CA SER A 255 -1.57 14.40 26.56
C SER A 255 -1.05 14.96 27.91
N GLY A 256 -1.20 16.26 28.15
CA GLY A 256 -1.07 16.85 29.50
C GLY A 256 0.29 17.43 29.94
N ASP A 257 0.20 18.39 30.86
CA ASP A 257 1.19 19.39 31.29
C ASP A 257 2.49 18.83 31.94
N GLU A 258 3.55 19.64 32.00
CA GLU A 258 4.93 19.29 32.44
C GLU A 258 5.07 18.88 33.93
N THR A 259 3.95 18.73 34.66
CA THR A 259 3.92 18.47 36.12
C THR A 259 3.76 17.00 36.51
N THR A 260 3.70 16.08 35.53
CA THR A 260 3.53 14.64 35.78
C THR A 260 4.80 13.98 36.31
N THR A 261 4.63 13.11 37.31
CA THR A 261 5.68 12.25 37.87
C THR A 261 5.94 11.07 36.94
N GLY A 262 7.17 10.93 36.43
CA GLY A 262 7.53 9.79 35.60
C GLY A 262 8.75 10.06 34.71
N GLY A 263 9.67 9.09 34.68
CA GLY A 263 10.91 9.16 33.92
C GLY A 263 10.75 8.86 32.42
N THR A 264 9.58 8.42 31.98
CA THR A 264 9.28 8.02 30.59
C THR A 264 7.92 8.54 30.12
N VAL A 265 7.70 8.54 28.81
CA VAL A 265 6.38 8.84 28.21
C VAL A 265 5.28 7.92 28.76
N TYR A 266 5.57 6.63 28.95
CA TYR A 266 4.59 5.66 29.46
C TYR A 266 4.29 5.84 30.94
N SER A 267 5.30 6.05 31.79
CA SER A 267 5.08 6.28 33.22
C SER A 267 4.23 7.54 33.46
N ARG A 268 4.46 8.59 32.66
CA ARG A 268 3.67 9.83 32.72
C ARG A 268 2.23 9.59 32.25
N ALA A 269 2.04 8.87 31.14
CA ALA A 269 0.72 8.50 30.65
C ALA A 269 -0.06 7.62 31.65
N LEU A 270 0.59 6.65 32.30
CA LEU A 270 -0.03 5.85 33.36
C LEU A 270 -0.38 6.69 34.59
N SER A 271 0.49 7.62 34.98
CA SER A 271 0.19 8.56 36.08
C SER A 271 -1.05 9.39 35.77
N LEU A 272 -1.20 9.88 34.53
CA LEU A 272 -2.40 10.60 34.09
C LEU A 272 -3.65 9.71 34.06
N GLY A 273 -3.52 8.48 33.55
CA GLY A 273 -4.61 7.50 33.53
C GLY A 273 -5.14 7.23 34.94
N ARG A 274 -4.25 7.11 35.92
CA ARG A 274 -4.63 7.02 37.34
C ARG A 274 -5.38 8.27 37.81
N THR A 275 -4.85 9.46 37.55
CA THR A 275 -5.51 10.73 37.93
C THR A 275 -6.90 10.84 37.31
N TYR A 276 -7.08 10.47 36.04
CA TYR A 276 -8.39 10.52 35.39
C TYR A 276 -9.40 9.57 36.03
N LEU A 277 -8.96 8.40 36.49
CA LEU A 277 -9.81 7.47 37.25
C LEU A 277 -10.17 8.03 38.64
N GLU A 278 -9.21 8.63 39.35
CA GLU A 278 -9.43 9.27 40.66
C GLU A 278 -10.40 10.48 40.53
N ASP A 279 -10.21 11.33 39.53
CA ASP A 279 -11.10 12.46 39.23
C ASP A 279 -12.51 11.99 38.86
N SER A 280 -12.60 10.91 38.07
CA SER A 280 -13.88 10.30 37.70
C SER A 280 -14.61 9.76 38.92
N ALA A 281 -13.90 9.04 39.81
CA ALA A 281 -14.49 8.53 41.05
C ALA A 281 -14.97 9.68 41.96
N THR A 282 -14.20 10.76 42.05
CA THR A 282 -14.56 11.96 42.83
C THR A 282 -15.84 12.60 42.27
N LYS A 283 -15.92 12.83 40.95
CA LYS A 283 -17.14 13.38 40.31
C LYS A 283 -18.38 12.51 40.54
N LEU A 284 -18.22 11.18 40.50
CA LEU A 284 -19.31 10.24 40.76
C LEU A 284 -19.75 10.27 42.23
N LEU A 285 -18.81 10.40 43.17
CA LEU A 285 -19.11 10.56 44.60
C LEU A 285 -19.81 11.90 44.90
N ASP A 286 -19.42 12.99 44.23
CA ASP A 286 -20.09 14.29 44.33
C ASP A 286 -21.53 14.23 43.81
N ALA A 287 -21.74 13.53 42.68
CA ALA A 287 -23.08 13.27 42.15
C ALA A 287 -23.92 12.45 43.13
N TRP A 288 -23.33 11.40 43.72
CA TRP A 288 -23.96 10.60 44.78
C TRP A 288 -24.35 11.46 45.98
N LEU A 289 -23.46 12.33 46.47
CA LEU A 289 -23.74 13.18 47.63
C LEU A 289 -24.83 14.20 47.32
N THR A 290 -24.82 14.77 46.11
CA THR A 290 -25.86 15.68 45.63
C THR A 290 -27.22 15.00 45.59
N TRP A 291 -27.28 13.77 45.07
CA TRP A 291 -28.49 12.96 45.11
C TRP A 291 -28.92 12.64 46.54
N ALA A 292 -27.97 12.25 47.42
CA ALA A 292 -28.23 11.89 48.81
C ALA A 292 -28.83 13.04 49.63
N LYS A 293 -28.47 14.29 49.31
CA LYS A 293 -29.04 15.50 49.91
C LYS A 293 -30.38 15.93 49.29
N SER A 294 -30.81 15.31 48.19
CA SER A 294 -32.04 15.64 47.50
C SER A 294 -33.27 14.96 48.12
N SER A 295 -34.46 15.48 47.83
CA SER A 295 -35.74 14.88 48.23
C SER A 295 -36.05 13.53 47.56
N TYR A 296 -35.17 13.05 46.68
CA TYR A 296 -35.33 11.82 45.89
C TYR A 296 -34.36 10.72 46.34
N TYR A 297 -33.63 10.92 47.44
CA TYR A 297 -32.75 9.89 48.00
C TYR A 297 -33.57 8.79 48.69
N ASP A 298 -34.39 9.15 49.68
CA ASP A 298 -35.29 8.20 50.36
C ASP A 298 -36.56 7.98 49.53
N PRO A 299 -36.84 6.76 49.04
CA PRO A 299 -38.07 6.48 48.30
C PRO A 299 -39.34 6.66 49.14
N HIS A 300 -39.28 6.60 50.47
CA HIS A 300 -40.44 6.90 51.33
C HIS A 300 -40.80 8.38 51.35
N GLN A 301 -39.82 9.26 51.14
CA GLN A 301 -40.09 10.69 51.01
C GLN A 301 -40.84 10.98 49.71
N VAL A 302 -40.45 10.29 48.63
CA VAL A 302 -41.18 10.33 47.36
C VAL A 302 -42.60 9.75 47.52
N LEU A 303 -42.75 8.63 48.23
CA LEU A 303 -44.07 8.06 48.54
C LEU A 303 -44.96 9.06 49.28
N ARG A 304 -44.43 9.80 50.26
CA ARG A 304 -45.17 10.86 50.94
C ARG A 304 -45.70 11.89 49.96
N TYR A 305 -44.89 12.32 48.98
CA TYR A 305 -45.34 13.31 47.98
C TYR A 305 -46.50 12.78 47.14
N VAL A 306 -46.42 11.53 46.69
CA VAL A 306 -47.51 10.88 45.94
C VAL A 306 -48.79 10.77 46.79
N LEU A 307 -48.65 10.49 48.09
CA LEU A 307 -49.80 10.42 49.01
C LEU A 307 -50.39 11.79 49.32
N ASP A 308 -49.57 12.84 49.42
CA ASP A 308 -50.05 14.21 49.57
C ASP A 308 -50.87 14.66 48.36
N ASP A 309 -50.44 14.31 47.14
CA ASP A 309 -51.19 14.59 45.91
C ASP A 309 -52.51 13.82 45.87
N LEU A 310 -52.47 12.51 46.17
CA LEU A 310 -53.67 11.68 46.25
C LEU A 310 -54.66 12.20 47.30
N ALA A 311 -54.18 12.56 48.50
CA ALA A 311 -55.02 13.08 49.56
C ALA A 311 -55.66 14.42 49.17
N GLN A 312 -54.94 15.30 48.49
CA GLN A 312 -55.48 16.55 47.94
C GLN A 312 -56.55 16.29 46.87
N TRP A 313 -56.31 15.31 45.98
CA TRP A 313 -57.32 14.90 45.01
C TRP A 313 -58.58 14.37 45.69
N VAL A 314 -58.44 13.54 46.73
CA VAL A 314 -59.55 12.99 47.52
C VAL A 314 -60.32 14.11 48.22
N ASP A 315 -59.62 15.06 48.83
CA ASP A 315 -60.24 16.23 49.45
C ASP A 315 -61.11 17.00 48.45
N ALA A 316 -60.60 17.24 47.24
CA ALA A 316 -61.26 18.05 46.23
C ALA A 316 -62.41 17.33 45.48
N ASN A 317 -62.27 16.03 45.21
CA ASN A 317 -63.17 15.27 44.33
C ASN A 317 -64.09 14.31 45.08
N ASN A 318 -63.79 13.99 46.34
CA ASN A 318 -64.58 13.07 47.15
C ASN A 318 -65.17 13.79 48.38
N VAL A 319 -64.30 14.27 49.28
CA VAL A 319 -64.72 14.84 50.58
C VAL A 319 -65.52 16.13 50.38
N ALA A 320 -64.97 17.09 49.63
CA ALA A 320 -65.64 18.36 49.35
C ALA A 320 -66.88 18.23 48.45
N LYS A 321 -67.08 17.06 47.81
CA LYS A 321 -68.22 16.74 46.93
C LYS A 321 -69.24 15.83 47.61
N THR A 322 -69.29 15.86 48.94
CA THR A 322 -70.20 15.03 49.72
C THR A 322 -70.98 15.89 50.72
N ASP A 323 -72.31 15.77 50.69
CA ASP A 323 -73.17 16.41 51.69
C ASP A 323 -73.35 15.53 52.91
N LEU A 324 -73.30 16.15 54.10
CA LEU A 324 -73.63 15.49 55.37
C LEU A 324 -75.01 15.94 55.85
N THR A 325 -75.92 14.98 56.00
CA THR A 325 -77.25 15.21 56.58
C THR A 325 -77.32 14.56 57.96
N SER A 326 -77.69 15.33 58.96
CA SER A 326 -77.95 14.83 60.31
C SER A 326 -79.45 14.82 60.59
N HIS A 327 -79.96 13.67 61.04
CA HIS A 327 -81.33 13.51 61.49
C HIS A 327 -81.36 13.19 62.97
N THR A 328 -81.89 14.11 63.78
CA THR A 328 -81.99 13.97 65.23
C THR A 328 -83.42 13.72 65.66
N THR A 329 -83.62 12.66 66.44
CA THR A 329 -84.87 12.35 67.14
C THR A 329 -84.66 12.47 68.66
N ASN A 330 -85.72 12.33 69.45
CA ASN A 330 -85.66 12.37 70.92
C ASN A 330 -84.78 11.25 71.54
N TYR A 331 -84.41 10.21 70.77
CA TYR A 331 -83.71 9.03 71.27
C TYR A 331 -82.34 8.79 70.63
N TYR A 332 -82.08 9.33 69.43
CA TYR A 332 -80.79 9.19 68.73
C TYR A 332 -80.60 10.26 67.65
N THR A 333 -79.33 10.56 67.36
CA THR A 333 -78.89 11.31 66.17
C THR A 333 -78.27 10.34 65.17
N SER A 334 -78.67 10.43 63.90
CA SER A 334 -78.08 9.70 62.79
C SER A 334 -77.48 10.66 61.79
N VAL A 335 -76.21 10.49 61.49
CA VAL A 335 -75.54 11.19 60.39
C VAL A 335 -75.48 10.25 59.18
N SER A 336 -75.80 10.78 58.01
CA SER A 336 -75.62 10.11 56.72
C SER A 336 -75.00 11.06 55.71
N HIS A 337 -74.33 10.50 54.70
CA HIS A 337 -73.74 11.26 53.62
C HIS A 337 -74.42 10.96 52.27
N SER A 338 -74.33 11.91 51.34
CA SER A 338 -74.78 11.76 49.97
C SER A 338 -73.83 12.44 48.98
N PRO A 339 -73.39 11.76 47.91
CA PRO A 339 -72.59 12.37 46.84
C PRO A 339 -73.28 13.55 46.16
N GLN A 340 -72.50 14.59 45.82
CA GLN A 340 -72.91 15.72 45.00
C GLN A 340 -72.48 15.55 43.53
N ALA A 341 -72.89 16.48 42.67
CA ALA A 341 -72.39 16.57 41.31
C ALA A 341 -70.86 16.76 41.29
N GLY A 342 -70.17 15.94 40.50
CA GLY A 342 -68.70 15.92 40.41
C GLY A 342 -68.01 15.08 41.49
N TYR A 343 -68.76 14.38 42.34
CA TYR A 343 -68.19 13.38 43.24
C TYR A 343 -67.50 12.25 42.47
N SER A 344 -66.32 11.85 42.92
CA SER A 344 -65.67 10.61 42.50
C SER A 344 -65.04 9.89 43.69
N GLN A 345 -65.12 8.56 43.68
CA GLN A 345 -64.30 7.68 44.51
C GLN A 345 -63.29 6.88 43.67
N VAL A 346 -63.27 7.13 42.36
CA VAL A 346 -62.38 6.49 41.39
C VAL A 346 -61.35 7.52 40.95
N HIS A 347 -60.11 7.34 41.40
CA HIS A 347 -59.00 8.16 40.95
C HIS A 347 -58.67 7.81 39.49
N PRO A 348 -58.42 8.79 38.60
CA PRO A 348 -58.11 8.52 37.20
C PRO A 348 -56.90 7.60 36.98
N GLU A 349 -55.85 7.79 37.77
CA GLU A 349 -54.61 6.99 37.68
C GLU A 349 -54.66 5.69 38.50
N TYR A 350 -55.13 5.75 39.75
CA TYR A 350 -55.04 4.62 40.67
C TYR A 350 -56.26 3.71 40.62
N GLY A 351 -57.45 4.21 40.32
CA GLY A 351 -58.70 3.47 40.30
C GLY A 351 -59.58 3.71 41.54
N ASP A 352 -60.50 2.79 41.82
CA ASP A 352 -61.42 2.91 42.96
C ASP A 352 -60.67 2.81 44.29
N LEU A 353 -60.81 3.83 45.13
CA LEU A 353 -60.15 3.93 46.44
C LEU A 353 -60.59 2.85 47.43
N THR A 354 -61.76 2.23 47.20
CA THR A 354 -62.29 1.15 48.05
C THR A 354 -61.63 -0.21 47.79
N ASP A 355 -60.91 -0.34 46.68
CA ASP A 355 -60.21 -1.56 46.30
C ASP A 355 -58.73 -1.45 46.68
N VAL A 356 -58.32 -2.25 47.67
CA VAL A 356 -56.93 -2.30 48.18
C VAL A 356 -55.93 -2.62 47.06
N ALA A 357 -56.32 -3.39 46.04
CA ALA A 357 -55.42 -3.74 44.94
C ALA A 357 -54.99 -2.51 44.12
N ASN A 358 -55.84 -1.49 44.02
CA ASN A 358 -55.54 -0.25 43.30
C ASN A 358 -54.45 0.59 43.99
N TRP A 359 -54.28 0.43 45.30
CA TRP A 359 -53.28 1.18 46.07
C TRP A 359 -51.85 0.76 45.75
N ALA A 360 -51.62 -0.45 45.24
CA ALA A 360 -50.28 -0.87 44.80
C ALA A 360 -49.68 0.08 43.74
N LYS A 361 -50.53 0.70 42.90
CA LYS A 361 -50.11 1.67 41.89
C LYS A 361 -49.52 2.96 42.49
N VAL A 362 -49.90 3.31 43.71
CA VAL A 362 -49.33 4.45 44.44
C VAL A 362 -47.85 4.19 44.74
N GLY A 363 -47.54 2.97 45.19
CA GLY A 363 -46.16 2.53 45.43
C GLY A 363 -45.36 2.45 44.14
N ASP A 364 -45.95 1.93 43.06
CA ASP A 364 -45.30 1.89 41.74
C ASP A 364 -45.00 3.30 41.19
N LYS A 365 -45.91 4.27 41.36
CA LYS A 365 -45.67 5.68 41.00
C LYS A 365 -44.51 6.27 41.79
N ALA A 366 -44.45 6.04 43.10
CA ALA A 366 -43.36 6.53 43.94
C ALA A 366 -42.00 5.95 43.51
N VAL A 367 -41.94 4.64 43.22
CA VAL A 367 -40.73 3.97 42.73
C VAL A 367 -40.32 4.50 41.36
N LYS A 368 -41.27 4.77 40.46
CA LYS A 368 -40.99 5.37 39.16
C LYS A 368 -40.34 6.75 39.30
N ILE A 369 -40.89 7.62 40.13
CA ILE A 369 -40.35 8.97 40.37
C ILE A 369 -38.97 8.90 41.02
N TRP A 370 -38.77 8.00 41.99
CA TRP A 370 -37.45 7.76 42.58
C TRP A 370 -36.43 7.32 41.52
N SER A 371 -36.80 6.40 40.62
CA SER A 371 -35.94 5.92 39.53
C SER A 371 -35.60 7.02 38.51
N GLN A 372 -36.54 7.92 38.23
CA GLN A 372 -36.28 9.12 37.43
C GLN A 372 -35.32 10.08 38.15
N GLY A 373 -35.48 10.26 39.46
CA GLY A 373 -34.53 11.00 40.30
C GLY A 373 -33.11 10.42 40.22
N VAL A 374 -32.96 9.10 40.36
CA VAL A 374 -31.67 8.41 40.18
C VAL A 374 -31.08 8.70 38.80
N SER A 375 -31.89 8.64 37.74
CA SER A 375 -31.43 8.89 36.38
C SER A 375 -30.98 10.33 36.16
N GLU A 376 -31.68 11.29 36.77
CA GLU A 376 -31.32 12.71 36.71
C GLU A 376 -30.04 13.01 37.47
N TYR A 377 -29.95 12.58 38.73
CA TYR A 377 -28.87 12.98 39.62
C TYR A 377 -27.61 12.11 39.49
N LEU A 378 -27.76 10.84 39.08
CA LEU A 378 -26.63 9.91 38.95
C LEU A 378 -26.39 9.50 37.50
N GLY A 379 -27.45 9.17 36.75
CA GLY A 379 -27.35 8.70 35.37
C GLY A 379 -26.71 9.74 34.44
N LYS A 380 -27.18 11.00 34.47
CA LYS A 380 -26.61 12.07 33.64
C LYS A 380 -25.13 12.38 33.97
N PRO A 381 -24.72 12.59 35.23
CA PRO A 381 -23.31 12.75 35.55
C PRO A 381 -22.46 11.53 35.17
N ALA A 382 -22.97 10.31 35.38
CA ALA A 382 -22.27 9.09 34.97
C ALA A 382 -22.02 9.06 33.46
N ALA A 383 -23.02 9.40 32.63
CA ALA A 383 -22.84 9.45 31.18
C ALA A 383 -21.76 10.47 30.75
N GLN A 384 -21.70 11.63 31.42
CA GLN A 384 -20.64 12.61 31.17
C GLN A 384 -19.27 12.09 31.57
N VAL A 385 -19.14 11.52 32.78
CA VAL A 385 -17.89 10.93 33.25
C VAL A 385 -17.42 9.81 32.33
N GLN A 386 -18.33 8.93 31.89
CA GLN A 386 -18.01 7.85 30.95
C GLN A 386 -17.46 8.40 29.63
N SER A 387 -18.09 9.43 29.07
CA SER A 387 -17.63 10.08 27.83
C SER A 387 -16.25 10.72 28.01
N ASP A 388 -16.07 11.50 29.08
CA ASP A 388 -14.80 12.18 29.38
C ASP A 388 -13.67 11.16 29.56
N LEU A 389 -13.91 10.11 30.36
CA LEU A 389 -12.93 9.07 30.64
C LEU A 389 -12.55 8.30 29.38
N ASN A 390 -13.52 7.95 28.53
CA ASN A 390 -13.25 7.27 27.26
C ASN A 390 -12.35 8.11 26.35
N ASN A 391 -12.63 9.42 26.23
CA ASN A 391 -11.80 10.32 25.43
C ASN A 391 -10.38 10.46 26.00
N HIS A 392 -10.27 10.59 27.33
CA HIS A 392 -8.97 10.63 28.00
C HIS A 392 -8.14 9.36 27.74
N PHE A 393 -8.74 8.18 27.85
CA PHE A 393 -8.04 6.92 27.61
C PHE A 393 -7.68 6.69 26.13
N LEU A 394 -8.52 7.16 25.20
CA LEU A 394 -8.18 7.16 23.77
C LEU A 394 -6.97 8.05 23.47
N ASP A 395 -6.87 9.22 24.11
CA ASP A 395 -5.72 10.10 23.95
C ASP A 395 -4.46 9.53 24.61
N LEU A 396 -4.58 8.96 25.82
CA LEU A 396 -3.46 8.25 26.46
C LEU A 396 -2.97 7.05 25.64
N GLY A 397 -3.88 6.35 24.96
CA GLY A 397 -3.52 5.22 24.09
C GLY A 397 -2.55 5.59 22.95
N LYS A 398 -2.55 6.86 22.51
CA LYS A 398 -1.61 7.37 21.50
C LYS A 398 -0.19 7.42 22.06
N ASP A 399 -0.02 7.80 23.33
CA ASP A 399 1.29 7.85 23.96
C ASP A 399 1.98 6.47 24.01
N PHE A 400 1.22 5.37 23.99
CA PHE A 400 1.76 4.01 23.86
C PHE A 400 1.97 3.58 22.40
N SER A 401 0.97 3.81 21.55
CA SER A 401 0.98 3.30 20.17
C SER A 401 1.93 4.07 19.24
N GLU A 402 2.13 5.36 19.48
CA GLU A 402 3.02 6.22 18.68
C GLU A 402 4.47 6.13 19.15
N ASN A 403 4.70 5.85 20.43
CA ASN A 403 6.04 5.74 21.01
C ASN A 403 6.46 4.27 21.15
N VAL A 404 6.31 3.41 20.15
CA VAL A 404 6.83 2.04 20.24
C VAL A 404 8.35 2.04 20.02
N PRO A 405 9.19 1.53 20.95
CA PRO A 405 10.64 1.57 20.81
C PRO A 405 11.10 0.72 19.61
N LYS A 406 11.81 1.34 18.67
CA LYS A 406 12.29 0.67 17.45
C LYS A 406 13.82 0.77 17.35
N PRO A 407 14.50 -0.32 16.94
CA PRO A 407 15.94 -0.26 16.68
C PRO A 407 16.21 0.67 15.48
N LYS A 408 17.33 1.39 15.49
CA LYS A 408 17.80 2.21 14.35
C LYS A 408 18.23 1.34 13.17
N SER A 409 18.77 0.14 13.44
CA SER A 409 19.16 -0.79 12.39
C SER A 409 18.86 -2.24 12.79
N THR A 410 18.34 -3.02 11.84
CA THR A 410 18.00 -4.45 11.98
C THR A 410 18.88 -5.38 11.13
N SER A 411 19.75 -4.84 10.26
CA SER A 411 20.73 -5.60 9.48
C SER A 411 21.70 -6.41 10.34
N THR A 412 22.50 -7.30 9.77
CA THR A 412 23.62 -7.88 10.52
C THR A 412 24.87 -6.99 10.41
N ALA A 413 25.75 -7.01 11.41
CA ALA A 413 27.03 -6.29 11.32
C ALA A 413 27.89 -6.79 10.13
N SER A 414 27.66 -8.04 9.69
CA SER A 414 28.29 -8.62 8.50
C SER A 414 27.75 -8.03 7.20
N GLU A 415 26.44 -7.81 7.09
CA GLU A 415 25.80 -7.18 5.92
C GLU A 415 26.33 -5.76 5.71
N GLU A 416 26.32 -4.92 6.75
CA GLU A 416 26.83 -3.54 6.64
C GLU A 416 28.34 -3.50 6.37
N TYR A 417 29.12 -4.44 6.91
CA TYR A 417 30.54 -4.55 6.58
C TYR A 417 30.77 -4.88 5.10
N GLN A 418 29.98 -5.79 4.55
CA GLN A 418 30.04 -6.13 3.13
C GLN A 418 29.62 -4.96 2.25
N GLU A 419 28.50 -4.32 2.56
CA GLU A 419 27.98 -3.15 1.83
C GLU A 419 28.99 -1.99 1.83
N LYS A 420 29.61 -1.71 2.99
CA LYS A 420 30.66 -0.70 3.08
C LYS A 420 31.90 -1.07 2.26
N LYS A 421 32.28 -2.35 2.23
CA LYS A 421 33.41 -2.81 1.40
C LYS A 421 33.10 -2.69 -0.09
N GLU A 422 31.85 -2.93 -0.47
CA GLU A 422 31.37 -2.78 -1.85
C GLU A 422 31.34 -1.31 -2.26
N GLU A 423 30.88 -0.39 -1.40
CA GLU A 423 30.96 1.05 -1.63
C GLU A 423 32.40 1.54 -1.75
N GLU A 424 33.30 1.13 -0.84
CA GLU A 424 34.72 1.50 -0.90
C GLU A 424 35.37 0.99 -2.18
N GLN A 425 35.03 -0.24 -2.62
CA GLN A 425 35.48 -0.77 -3.91
C GLN A 425 34.90 0.02 -5.08
N GLN A 426 33.64 0.44 -5.00
CA GLN A 426 32.99 1.19 -6.07
C GLN A 426 33.57 2.61 -6.20
N GLU A 427 33.84 3.30 -5.10
CA GLU A 427 34.57 4.57 -5.12
C GLU A 427 35.99 4.41 -5.68
N GLU A 428 36.67 3.30 -5.39
CA GLU A 428 38.00 3.02 -5.92
C GLU A 428 37.96 2.73 -7.42
N LEU A 429 36.94 2.00 -7.90
CA LEU A 429 36.67 1.79 -9.32
C LEU A 429 36.34 3.10 -10.04
N ASP A 430 35.52 3.97 -9.45
CA ASP A 430 35.17 5.27 -10.01
C ASP A 430 36.40 6.18 -10.12
N LYS A 431 37.28 6.17 -9.11
CA LYS A 431 38.57 6.88 -9.18
C LYS A 431 39.47 6.34 -10.29
N GLN A 432 39.59 5.02 -10.43
CA GLN A 432 40.37 4.41 -11.52
C GLN A 432 39.78 4.77 -12.88
N HIS A 433 38.46 4.72 -13.03
CA HIS A 433 37.77 5.10 -14.26
C HIS A 433 38.03 6.58 -14.62
N ASP A 434 37.98 7.48 -13.64
CA ASP A 434 38.30 8.90 -13.83
C ASP A 434 39.77 9.15 -14.21
N GLU A 435 40.70 8.39 -13.64
CA GLU A 435 42.12 8.42 -14.00
C GLU A 435 42.35 7.90 -15.43
N ASP A 436 41.72 6.79 -15.80
CA ASP A 436 41.77 6.23 -17.15
C ASP A 436 41.18 7.20 -18.19
N LEU A 437 40.09 7.89 -17.87
CA LEU A 437 39.48 8.89 -18.75
C LEU A 437 40.46 10.04 -19.03
N LYS A 438 41.15 10.53 -17.99
CA LYS A 438 42.18 11.58 -18.11
C LYS A 438 43.36 11.12 -18.96
N TYR A 439 43.79 9.86 -18.79
CA TYR A 439 44.87 9.29 -19.59
C TYR A 439 44.49 9.14 -21.07
N GLN A 440 43.28 8.65 -21.37
CA GLN A 440 42.78 8.58 -22.75
C GLN A 440 42.65 9.96 -23.39
N GLN A 441 42.25 10.96 -22.61
CA GLN A 441 42.15 12.34 -23.10
C GLN A 441 43.53 12.92 -23.43
N GLN A 442 44.55 12.70 -22.59
CA GLN A 442 45.94 13.07 -22.89
C GLN A 442 46.46 12.44 -24.19
N LEU A 443 46.22 11.13 -24.40
CA LEU A 443 46.60 10.45 -25.64
C LEU A 443 45.92 11.07 -26.87
N ARG A 444 44.67 11.48 -26.74
CA ARG A 444 43.91 12.12 -27.83
C ARG A 444 44.48 13.50 -28.17
N ASP A 445 44.88 14.26 -27.16
CA ASP A 445 45.47 15.59 -27.33
C ASP A 445 46.87 15.50 -27.95
N GLU A 446 47.71 14.55 -27.54
CA GLU A 446 49.01 14.27 -28.19
C GLU A 446 48.83 13.86 -29.66
N GLN A 447 47.86 12.98 -29.95
CA GLN A 447 47.60 12.55 -31.33
C GLN A 447 47.06 13.69 -32.20
N ASN A 448 46.30 14.63 -31.62
CA ASN A 448 45.86 15.84 -32.32
C ASN A 448 47.03 16.80 -32.58
N GLN A 449 47.96 16.97 -31.62
CA GLN A 449 49.16 17.78 -31.83
C GLN A 449 50.03 17.25 -32.97
N GLN A 450 50.26 15.93 -33.03
CA GLN A 450 50.98 15.31 -34.15
C GLN A 450 50.29 15.59 -35.50
N ARG A 451 48.96 15.50 -35.56
CA ARG A 451 48.21 15.81 -36.80
C ARG A 451 48.34 17.28 -37.20
N GLU A 452 48.39 18.20 -36.24
CA GLU A 452 48.58 19.62 -36.54
C GLU A 452 50.01 19.92 -37.03
N GLU A 453 51.02 19.28 -36.45
CA GLU A 453 52.41 19.38 -36.91
C GLU A 453 52.58 18.83 -38.33
N ASP A 454 52.01 17.65 -38.61
CA ASP A 454 52.01 17.06 -39.95
C ASP A 454 51.30 17.96 -40.98
N LYS A 455 50.20 18.59 -40.57
CA LYS A 455 49.45 19.52 -41.44
C LYS A 455 50.28 20.77 -41.76
N LYS A 456 50.97 21.34 -40.78
CA LYS A 456 51.88 22.49 -40.99
C LYS A 456 53.02 22.12 -41.94
N TYR A 457 53.64 20.96 -41.75
CA TYR A 457 54.71 20.47 -42.62
C TYR A 457 54.24 20.28 -44.08
N GLN A 458 53.04 19.72 -44.29
CA GLN A 458 52.47 19.59 -45.64
C GLN A 458 52.14 20.94 -46.30
N GLU A 459 51.74 21.93 -45.51
CA GLU A 459 51.38 23.27 -46.01
C GLU A 459 52.64 24.07 -46.41
N GLU A 460 53.71 23.99 -45.61
CA GLU A 460 55.03 24.55 -45.94
C GLU A 460 55.58 23.98 -47.25
N LEU A 461 55.48 22.66 -47.45
CA LEU A 461 55.90 21.98 -48.68
C LEU A 461 55.11 22.45 -49.92
N ARG A 462 53.82 22.77 -49.76
CA ARG A 462 52.96 23.28 -50.85
C ARG A 462 53.30 24.73 -51.20
N GLU A 463 53.64 25.55 -50.22
CA GLU A 463 54.02 26.95 -50.43
C GLU A 463 55.35 27.05 -51.19
N GLU A 464 56.33 26.22 -50.82
CA GLU A 464 57.63 26.14 -51.49
C GLU A 464 57.50 25.72 -52.97
N GLN A 465 56.66 24.70 -53.27
CA GLN A 465 56.35 24.32 -54.65
C GLN A 465 55.63 25.42 -55.44
N ARG A 466 54.85 26.28 -54.78
CA ARG A 466 54.13 27.38 -55.44
C ARG A 466 55.09 28.47 -55.89
N GLN A 467 56.08 28.79 -55.05
CA GLN A 467 57.12 29.78 -55.36
C GLN A 467 57.98 29.33 -56.55
N GLN A 468 58.39 28.06 -56.60
CA GLN A 468 59.15 27.50 -57.72
C GLN A 468 58.42 27.63 -59.08
N ARG A 469 57.10 27.37 -59.10
CA ARG A 469 56.31 27.48 -60.33
C ARG A 469 56.14 28.92 -60.82
N GLU A 470 56.12 29.89 -59.91
CA GLU A 470 56.02 31.31 -60.26
C GLU A 470 57.32 31.86 -60.87
N GLU A 471 58.48 31.40 -60.38
CA GLU A 471 59.79 31.75 -60.93
C GLU A 471 60.00 31.16 -62.34
N ASP A 472 59.68 29.88 -62.54
CA ASP A 472 59.79 29.21 -63.85
C ASP A 472 58.92 29.87 -64.93
N LYS A 473 57.73 30.35 -64.55
CA LYS A 473 56.81 31.02 -65.48
C LYS A 473 57.38 32.36 -65.96
N LYS A 474 58.00 33.14 -65.08
CA LYS A 474 58.64 34.42 -65.45
C LYS A 474 59.79 34.21 -66.43
N TYR A 475 60.61 33.19 -66.21
CA TYR A 475 61.75 32.87 -67.08
C TYR A 475 61.31 32.46 -68.50
N GLN A 476 60.22 31.69 -68.64
CA GLN A 476 59.71 31.27 -69.96
C GLN A 476 59.13 32.42 -70.80
N ASP A 477 58.48 33.40 -70.17
CA ASP A 477 57.85 34.52 -70.88
C ASP A 477 58.88 35.50 -71.46
N GLU A 478 60.01 35.70 -70.77
CA GLU A 478 61.11 36.56 -71.22
C GLU A 478 61.83 35.97 -72.44
N LEU A 479 62.07 34.65 -72.43
CA LEU A 479 62.73 33.92 -73.53
C LEU A 479 61.94 33.95 -74.86
N ARG A 480 60.60 33.97 -74.78
CA ARG A 480 59.73 34.02 -75.98
C ARG A 480 59.72 35.39 -76.66
N ALA A 481 59.93 36.46 -75.89
CA ALA A 481 59.93 37.81 -76.44
C ALA A 481 61.19 38.09 -77.27
N GLU A 482 62.34 37.58 -76.82
CA GLU A 482 63.64 37.78 -77.47
C GLU A 482 63.75 37.02 -78.81
N GLN A 483 63.32 35.75 -78.86
CA GLN A 483 63.34 34.94 -80.09
C GLN A 483 62.49 35.50 -81.24
N LYS A 484 61.45 36.28 -80.93
CA LYS A 484 60.55 36.83 -81.95
C LYS A 484 61.16 38.04 -82.67
N ALA A 485 62.02 38.79 -82.00
CA ALA A 485 62.71 39.95 -82.58
C ALA A 485 63.82 39.52 -83.56
N GLU A 486 64.56 38.45 -83.25
CA GLU A 486 65.65 37.93 -84.10
C GLU A 486 65.15 37.36 -85.45
N GLN A 487 63.95 36.77 -85.48
CA GLN A 487 63.41 36.16 -86.71
C GLN A 487 62.97 37.18 -87.77
N GLU A 488 62.55 38.39 -87.39
CA GLU A 488 62.14 39.42 -88.35
C GLU A 488 63.34 40.05 -89.07
N GLU A 489 64.48 40.15 -88.40
CA GLU A 489 65.71 40.74 -88.98
C GLU A 489 66.37 39.79 -90.00
N ALA A 490 66.39 38.49 -89.70
CA ALA A 490 66.95 37.47 -90.60
C ALA A 490 66.17 37.33 -91.92
N LYS A 491 64.85 37.59 -91.92
CA LYS A 491 64.01 37.43 -93.11
C LYS A 491 64.26 38.51 -94.16
N LYS A 492 64.63 39.73 -93.75
CA LYS A 492 64.94 40.84 -94.68
C LYS A 492 66.24 40.63 -95.47
N GLN A 493 67.26 40.03 -94.86
CA GLN A 493 68.54 39.76 -95.54
C GLN A 493 68.47 38.59 -96.54
N ALA A 494 67.52 37.66 -96.37
CA ALA A 494 67.38 36.49 -97.23
C ALA A 494 66.76 36.81 -98.61
N ASP A 495 65.92 37.85 -98.72
CA ASP A 495 65.23 38.20 -99.97
C ASP A 495 66.15 38.94 -100.96
N GLU A 496 67.08 39.79 -100.49
CA GLU A 496 68.06 40.48 -101.36
C GLU A 496 69.08 39.51 -102.01
N LEU A 497 69.46 38.43 -101.32
CA LEU A 497 70.40 37.42 -101.83
C LEU A 497 69.79 36.52 -102.93
N ARG A 498 68.46 36.46 -103.03
CA ARG A 498 67.74 35.53 -103.93
C ARG A 498 67.59 36.06 -105.35
N GLU A 499 67.53 37.38 -105.55
CA GLU A 499 67.43 37.99 -106.89
C GLU A 499 68.76 37.95 -107.66
N GLU A 500 69.89 38.09 -106.98
CA GLU A 500 71.22 38.07 -107.62
C GLU A 500 71.58 36.67 -108.16
N GLN A 501 71.14 35.61 -107.48
CA GLN A 501 71.44 34.22 -107.83
C GLN A 501 70.66 33.70 -109.06
N ASN A 502 69.55 34.34 -109.43
CA ASN A 502 68.73 33.91 -110.58
C ASN A 502 69.29 34.37 -111.94
N ARG A 503 70.07 35.45 -112.01
CA ARG A 503 70.70 35.91 -113.26
C ARG A 503 71.82 35.00 -113.76
N GLN A 504 72.58 34.37 -112.85
CA GLN A 504 73.68 33.47 -113.21
C GLN A 504 73.21 32.09 -113.71
N ARG A 505 71.99 31.64 -113.38
CA ARG A 505 71.48 30.30 -113.75
C ARG A 505 70.94 30.18 -115.17
N GLU A 506 70.63 31.28 -115.85
CA GLU A 506 70.10 31.22 -117.24
C GLU A 506 71.20 31.11 -118.30
N GLU A 507 72.42 31.58 -118.02
CA GLU A 507 73.55 31.50 -118.98
C GLU A 507 74.15 30.08 -119.04
N ASP A 508 74.21 29.36 -117.92
CA ASP A 508 74.74 27.98 -117.86
C ASP A 508 73.85 26.92 -118.53
N LYS A 509 72.53 27.19 -118.66
CA LYS A 509 71.56 26.20 -119.15
C LYS A 509 71.61 25.98 -120.66
N LYS A 510 72.14 26.93 -121.43
CA LYS A 510 72.24 26.86 -122.90
C LYS A 510 73.45 26.06 -123.40
N TYR A 511 74.48 25.88 -122.58
CA TYR A 511 75.72 25.19 -122.96
C TYR A 511 75.64 23.67 -122.75
N GLN A 512 74.73 23.18 -121.89
CA GLN A 512 74.61 21.75 -121.57
C GLN A 512 73.71 20.94 -122.51
N GLU A 513 72.88 21.58 -123.33
CA GLU A 513 71.89 20.89 -124.18
C GLU A 513 72.50 20.36 -125.49
N GLU A 514 73.55 21.01 -126.01
CA GLU A 514 74.24 20.61 -127.25
C GLU A 514 75.11 19.33 -127.08
N LEU A 515 75.56 19.04 -125.86
CA LEU A 515 76.42 17.88 -125.56
C LEU A 515 75.66 16.53 -125.43
N ARG A 516 74.33 16.56 -125.35
CA ARG A 516 73.52 15.40 -124.93
C ARG A 516 72.97 14.56 -126.09
N ASP A 517 72.90 15.10 -127.30
CA ASP A 517 72.35 14.40 -128.47
C ASP A 517 73.38 13.47 -129.15
N GLU A 518 74.68 13.69 -128.97
CA GLU A 518 75.75 12.91 -129.61
C GLU A 518 76.02 11.56 -128.91
N GLN A 519 75.72 11.41 -127.61
CA GLN A 519 75.95 10.18 -126.83
C GLN A 519 74.88 9.09 -126.98
N LYS A 520 73.72 9.40 -127.57
CA LYS A 520 72.56 8.48 -127.58
C LYS A 520 72.62 7.42 -128.69
N GLY A 521 73.52 7.56 -129.67
CA GLY A 521 73.66 6.63 -130.81
C GLY A 521 74.45 5.35 -130.53
N GLU A 522 75.38 5.36 -129.56
CA GLU A 522 76.34 4.25 -129.38
C GLU A 522 75.88 3.14 -128.41
N GLN A 523 74.81 3.34 -127.63
CA GLN A 523 74.36 2.37 -126.61
C GLN A 523 73.41 1.28 -127.10
N ASP A 524 72.76 1.45 -128.25
CA ASP A 524 71.74 0.49 -128.75
C ASP A 524 72.35 -0.73 -129.46
N GLU A 525 73.60 -0.67 -129.95
CA GLU A 525 74.26 -1.79 -130.64
C GLU A 525 74.89 -2.82 -129.69
N ALA A 526 75.30 -2.42 -128.47
CA ALA A 526 76.02 -3.29 -127.54
C ALA A 526 75.12 -4.31 -126.80
N LYS A 527 73.81 -4.07 -126.71
CA LYS A 527 72.88 -4.93 -125.94
C LYS A 527 72.48 -6.23 -126.66
N LYS A 528 72.57 -6.29 -127.98
CA LYS A 528 72.03 -7.42 -128.77
C LYS A 528 72.96 -8.63 -128.86
N LEU A 529 74.27 -8.44 -128.62
CA LEU A 529 75.29 -9.50 -128.73
C LEU A 529 75.39 -10.37 -127.46
N GLN A 530 74.84 -9.91 -126.33
CA GLN A 530 74.98 -10.56 -125.03
C GLN A 530 73.94 -11.67 -124.78
N GLU A 531 72.86 -11.70 -125.56
CA GLU A 531 71.73 -12.63 -125.39
C GLU A 531 71.99 -13.99 -126.05
N ASP A 532 72.61 -14.02 -127.23
CA ASP A 532 72.92 -15.25 -127.99
C ASP A 532 73.93 -16.19 -127.27
N LEU A 533 74.85 -15.65 -126.47
CA LEU A 533 75.88 -16.43 -125.77
C LEU A 533 75.35 -17.24 -124.57
N ARG A 534 74.10 -17.01 -124.14
CA ARG A 534 73.51 -17.66 -122.95
C ARG A 534 72.76 -18.95 -123.28
N GLU A 535 72.30 -19.13 -124.51
CA GLU A 535 71.55 -20.32 -124.95
C GLU A 535 72.46 -21.53 -125.24
N GLU A 536 73.72 -21.30 -125.67
CA GLU A 536 74.66 -22.37 -126.02
C GLU A 536 75.21 -23.14 -124.80
N GLN A 537 75.19 -22.53 -123.61
CA GLN A 537 75.79 -23.10 -122.39
C GLN A 537 74.87 -24.09 -121.64
N ASN A 538 73.56 -24.09 -121.91
CA ASN A 538 72.60 -24.96 -121.21
C ASN A 538 72.50 -26.37 -121.80
N GLN A 539 72.78 -26.57 -123.10
CA GLN A 539 72.68 -27.89 -123.74
C GLN A 539 73.82 -28.86 -123.38
N GLN A 540 74.98 -28.34 -122.96
CA GLN A 540 76.16 -29.16 -122.66
C GLN A 540 76.10 -29.84 -121.28
N ARG A 541 75.12 -29.48 -120.43
CA ARG A 541 74.95 -30.01 -119.07
C ARG A 541 74.03 -31.24 -118.97
N ASP A 542 73.20 -31.48 -119.99
CA ASP A 542 72.25 -32.59 -120.02
C ASP A 542 72.88 -33.92 -120.49
N GLU A 543 74.03 -33.87 -121.18
CA GLU A 543 74.76 -35.06 -121.63
C GLU A 543 75.54 -35.76 -120.50
N ASP A 544 76.06 -35.02 -119.51
CA ASP A 544 76.84 -35.57 -118.39
C ASP A 544 75.99 -36.36 -117.36
N ARG A 545 74.68 -36.11 -117.30
CA ARG A 545 73.78 -36.75 -116.30
C ARG A 545 73.46 -38.22 -116.62
N LYS A 546 73.51 -38.62 -117.89
CA LYS A 546 73.21 -39.99 -118.34
C LYS A 546 74.31 -41.01 -118.03
N TYR A 547 75.55 -40.56 -117.89
CA TYR A 547 76.70 -41.44 -117.63
C TYR A 547 76.73 -42.00 -116.18
N GLN A 548 75.95 -41.40 -115.25
CA GLN A 548 75.87 -41.86 -113.87
C GLN A 548 74.85 -42.99 -113.62
N ASP A 549 73.79 -43.10 -114.43
CA ASP A 549 72.71 -44.08 -114.21
C ASP A 549 73.13 -45.50 -114.66
N GLU A 550 74.01 -45.61 -115.66
CA GLU A 550 74.55 -46.89 -116.17
C GLU A 550 75.42 -47.63 -115.14
N LEU A 551 75.94 -46.94 -114.13
CA LEU A 551 76.83 -47.49 -113.10
C LEU A 551 76.09 -48.12 -111.91
N ARG A 552 74.75 -47.98 -111.82
CA ARG A 552 73.98 -48.26 -110.58
C ARG A 552 73.16 -49.55 -110.59
N ASP A 553 72.69 -50.05 -111.73
CA ASP A 553 71.84 -51.26 -111.79
C ASP A 553 72.59 -52.54 -112.21
N GLU A 554 73.85 -52.42 -112.66
CA GLU A 554 74.77 -53.55 -112.82
C GLU A 554 75.04 -54.27 -111.48
N GLN A 555 74.79 -53.60 -110.33
CA GLN A 555 74.85 -54.20 -108.99
C GLN A 555 73.59 -54.97 -108.56
N LYS A 556 72.44 -54.82 -109.25
CA LYS A 556 71.15 -55.43 -108.85
C LYS A 556 70.86 -56.76 -109.53
N ALA A 557 71.57 -57.06 -110.62
CA ALA A 557 71.49 -58.33 -111.34
C ALA A 557 72.19 -59.50 -110.62
N GLU A 558 73.10 -59.22 -109.69
CA GLU A 558 73.94 -60.26 -109.05
C GLU A 558 73.29 -60.91 -107.81
N GLN A 559 72.15 -60.40 -107.33
CA GLN A 559 71.69 -60.73 -105.96
C GLN A 559 70.64 -61.83 -105.83
N ASP A 560 69.70 -62.07 -106.75
CA ASP A 560 68.57 -62.99 -106.43
C ASP A 560 68.16 -63.96 -107.54
N GLU A 561 69.12 -64.26 -108.41
CA GLU A 561 69.29 -65.57 -109.06
C GLU A 561 69.21 -66.77 -108.06
N ALA A 562 69.19 -66.50 -106.75
CA ALA A 562 68.95 -67.45 -105.66
C ALA A 562 67.48 -67.83 -105.35
N LYS A 563 66.45 -67.09 -105.78
CA LYS A 563 65.05 -67.37 -105.35
C LYS A 563 64.17 -68.14 -106.34
N ARG A 564 64.73 -68.52 -107.49
CA ARG A 564 64.05 -69.25 -108.56
C ARG A 564 64.09 -70.79 -108.40
N GLU A 565 64.78 -71.32 -107.39
CA GLU A 565 64.92 -72.78 -107.18
C GLU A 565 63.96 -73.36 -106.12
N ALA A 566 63.12 -72.55 -105.48
CA ALA A 566 62.23 -73.01 -104.40
C ALA A 566 60.75 -73.04 -104.81
N GLU A 567 60.40 -73.97 -105.68
CA GLU A 567 59.11 -74.68 -105.55
C GLU A 567 57.87 -73.85 -105.92
N GLU A 568 57.30 -73.93 -107.12
CA GLU A 568 57.14 -75.12 -107.99
C GLU A 568 56.49 -76.34 -107.32
N GLN A 569 55.95 -76.18 -106.10
CA GLN A 569 55.05 -77.16 -105.49
C GLN A 569 53.73 -76.51 -105.12
N ALA A 570 52.64 -77.18 -105.50
CA ALA A 570 51.32 -77.03 -104.89
C ALA A 570 50.63 -75.68 -105.16
N LYS A 571 49.93 -75.48 -106.29
CA LYS A 571 49.19 -76.47 -107.11
C LYS A 571 48.16 -77.24 -106.27
N ALA A 572 47.10 -76.56 -105.85
CA ALA A 572 45.79 -77.13 -105.53
C ALA A 572 44.86 -75.93 -105.31
N MET A 573 44.04 -75.66 -106.30
CA MET A 573 42.60 -75.90 -106.17
C MET A 573 41.91 -74.76 -105.39
N GLU A 574 41.09 -73.92 -106.03
CA GLU A 574 39.83 -74.36 -106.65
C GLU A 574 38.93 -74.98 -105.58
N GLU A 575 38.02 -74.17 -105.05
CA GLU A 575 36.59 -74.50 -104.95
C GLU A 575 35.93 -73.34 -104.21
N SER A 576 35.47 -72.30 -104.89
CA SER A 576 34.32 -72.28 -105.80
C SER A 576 33.04 -72.77 -105.13
N LEU A 577 32.22 -71.81 -104.71
CA LEU A 577 30.75 -71.71 -104.79
C LEU A 577 30.35 -70.49 -103.93
N GLY A 578 29.66 -69.44 -104.38
CA GLY A 578 29.06 -69.08 -105.65
C GLY A 578 27.89 -68.10 -105.39
N GLY A 579 27.75 -67.07 -106.24
CA GLY A 579 26.42 -66.60 -106.69
C GLY A 579 25.84 -65.25 -106.21
N LEU A 580 25.52 -64.45 -107.24
CA LEU A 580 24.39 -63.49 -107.39
C LEU A 580 24.57 -62.05 -106.90
N ASN A 581 24.16 -60.99 -107.62
CA ASN A 581 23.93 -60.71 -109.05
C ASN A 581 23.56 -59.21 -109.09
N ASP A 582 24.09 -58.42 -110.04
CA ASP A 582 23.57 -57.20 -110.70
C ASP A 582 22.56 -56.26 -109.94
N PRO A 583 22.64 -54.90 -109.98
CA PRO A 583 23.17 -54.10 -111.10
C PRO A 583 23.97 -52.82 -110.75
N ASN A 584 25.14 -52.61 -111.37
CA ASN A 584 25.86 -51.31 -111.37
C ASN A 584 26.96 -51.28 -112.44
N SER A 585 27.00 -50.27 -113.34
CA SER A 585 28.21 -49.97 -114.15
C SER A 585 28.18 -48.67 -114.98
N ALA A 586 29.39 -48.11 -115.15
CA ALA A 586 29.92 -47.12 -116.12
C ALA A 586 29.54 -45.63 -115.95
N GLY A 587 30.45 -44.65 -115.95
CA GLY A 587 31.91 -44.53 -116.14
C GLY A 587 32.28 -43.02 -116.03
N ASP A 588 33.50 -42.49 -116.16
CA ASP A 588 34.90 -42.95 -116.17
C ASP A 588 35.80 -41.67 -116.19
N GLN A 589 37.10 -41.82 -115.88
CA GLN A 589 38.23 -40.84 -116.02
C GLN A 589 38.38 -39.73 -114.95
N ASP A 590 39.56 -39.37 -114.42
CA ASP A 590 40.97 -39.71 -114.67
C ASP A 590 41.83 -39.24 -113.46
N LEU A 591 43.05 -39.82 -113.31
CA LEU A 591 44.35 -39.26 -112.84
C LEU A 591 44.37 -38.10 -111.80
N SER A 592 45.26 -38.01 -110.81
CA SER A 592 46.51 -38.69 -110.47
C SER A 592 46.96 -38.18 -109.10
N ASP A 593 48.02 -38.80 -108.58
CA ASP A 593 49.08 -38.15 -107.81
C ASP A 593 48.90 -37.81 -106.32
N ILE A 594 49.79 -38.45 -105.57
CA ILE A 594 50.77 -37.81 -104.68
C ILE A 594 50.40 -37.62 -103.20
N ASP A 595 51.31 -38.21 -102.43
CA ASP A 595 51.87 -37.95 -101.10
C ASP A 595 51.09 -38.23 -99.82
N ASP A 596 51.65 -39.23 -99.15
CA ASP A 596 51.30 -39.80 -97.87
C ASP A 596 52.24 -39.28 -96.76
N LEU A 597 51.60 -38.78 -95.72
CA LEU A 597 51.81 -39.07 -94.28
C LEU A 597 53.21 -38.87 -93.65
N LEU A 598 53.39 -37.87 -92.78
CA LEU A 598 53.00 -37.80 -91.35
C LEU A 598 53.73 -38.78 -90.40
N ASN A 599 54.53 -38.21 -89.48
CA ASN A 599 54.75 -38.71 -88.12
C ASN A 599 55.22 -37.54 -87.21
N GLN A 600 54.38 -36.98 -86.32
CA GLN A 600 54.05 -37.42 -84.94
C GLN A 600 55.15 -37.05 -83.89
N ASN A 601 54.91 -36.60 -82.65
CA ASN A 601 53.79 -36.14 -81.80
C ASN A 601 54.43 -35.88 -80.36
N PRO A 602 53.72 -35.77 -79.21
CA PRO A 602 53.04 -34.61 -78.58
C PRO A 602 53.46 -34.47 -77.07
N PRO A 603 52.64 -34.21 -75.99
CA PRO A 603 51.23 -34.60 -75.66
C PRO A 603 50.34 -33.50 -74.96
N THR A 604 48.99 -33.49 -75.12
CA THR A 604 47.87 -33.92 -74.20
C THR A 604 47.30 -32.86 -73.23
N THR A 605 45.98 -32.49 -73.29
CA THR A 605 44.80 -32.91 -72.46
C THR A 605 44.95 -32.63 -70.94
N GLU A 606 43.99 -32.21 -70.11
CA GLU A 606 42.52 -32.29 -69.99
C GLU A 606 41.99 -31.08 -69.18
N SER A 607 40.66 -30.85 -69.12
CA SER A 607 39.92 -30.71 -67.85
C SER A 607 38.49 -30.22 -68.10
N LEU A 608 37.55 -31.16 -68.21
CA LEU A 608 36.12 -30.96 -68.11
C LEU A 608 35.52 -32.07 -67.24
N GLY A 609 34.64 -31.69 -66.33
CA GLY A 609 33.74 -32.54 -65.54
C GLY A 609 33.18 -31.69 -64.42
N SER A 610 31.92 -31.73 -64.00
CA SER A 610 30.72 -32.47 -64.38
C SER A 610 29.58 -31.65 -63.75
N LEU A 611 28.57 -31.17 -64.48
CA LEU A 611 27.25 -31.80 -64.58
C LEU A 611 26.89 -32.71 -63.38
N ASP A 612 26.05 -32.21 -62.48
CA ASP A 612 24.77 -32.86 -62.28
C ASP A 612 23.63 -31.83 -62.22
N THR A 613 22.52 -32.25 -62.79
CA THR A 613 21.32 -31.53 -63.25
C THR A 613 20.11 -32.15 -62.50
N PRO A 614 18.80 -31.92 -62.83
CA PRO A 614 18.20 -31.02 -63.82
C PRO A 614 16.96 -30.22 -63.33
N ASN A 615 16.59 -29.27 -64.20
CA ASN A 615 15.24 -28.80 -64.56
C ASN A 615 14.19 -28.70 -63.44
N GLY A 616 13.65 -27.53 -63.14
CA GLY A 616 13.28 -26.48 -64.08
C GLY A 616 11.76 -26.33 -64.01
N LEU A 617 11.29 -25.09 -63.82
CA LEU A 617 10.12 -24.49 -64.46
C LEU A 617 9.79 -23.15 -63.79
N ASN A 618 9.93 -22.11 -64.62
CA ASN A 618 9.15 -20.89 -64.75
C ASN A 618 8.67 -20.04 -63.57
N ASP A 619 8.97 -18.76 -63.78
CA ASP A 619 8.10 -17.59 -63.70
C ASP A 619 8.01 -16.76 -62.41
N THR A 620 8.86 -15.73 -62.43
CA THR A 620 8.53 -14.28 -62.45
C THR A 620 7.87 -13.61 -61.24
N ASN A 621 8.48 -12.45 -60.91
CA ASN A 621 8.13 -11.37 -59.99
C ASN A 621 8.44 -11.55 -58.49
N GLY A 622 9.28 -10.64 -57.96
CA GLY A 622 9.28 -10.36 -56.53
C GLY A 622 10.53 -9.68 -55.93
N LEU A 623 10.59 -8.36 -56.08
CA LEU A 623 11.19 -7.38 -55.17
C LEU A 623 12.72 -7.25 -55.07
N SER A 624 13.18 -6.19 -55.73
CA SER A 624 14.34 -5.37 -55.43
C SER A 624 13.98 -4.21 -54.49
N ASP A 625 14.96 -3.86 -53.67
CA ASP A 625 15.38 -2.53 -53.24
C ASP A 625 14.52 -1.65 -52.32
N ALA A 626 15.17 -1.30 -51.21
CA ALA A 626 15.54 0.05 -50.79
C ALA A 626 14.60 1.22 -51.14
N ASN A 627 14.28 2.02 -50.13
CA ASN A 627 14.45 3.48 -50.19
C ASN A 627 14.32 4.12 -48.82
N GLY A 628 15.12 5.17 -48.60
CA GLY A 628 15.01 6.07 -47.47
C GLY A 628 14.29 7.38 -47.81
N LEU A 629 14.34 8.27 -46.80
CA LEU A 629 14.22 9.74 -46.81
C LEU A 629 12.84 10.43 -46.75
N ASN A 630 12.78 11.35 -45.77
CA ASN A 630 12.04 12.63 -45.64
C ASN A 630 10.49 12.56 -45.62
N ASP A 631 9.74 13.38 -44.88
CA ASP A 631 9.91 14.79 -44.52
C ASP A 631 9.01 15.21 -43.32
N VAL A 632 9.19 16.47 -42.93
CA VAL A 632 8.91 17.25 -41.71
C VAL A 632 7.43 17.55 -41.32
N ASN A 633 7.19 17.46 -40.00
CA ASN A 633 6.54 18.38 -39.03
C ASN A 633 5.39 19.34 -39.45
N LEU A 634 4.29 19.32 -38.67
CA LEU A 634 3.68 20.44 -37.89
C LEU A 634 2.15 20.24 -37.76
N ASN A 635 1.66 20.09 -36.52
CA ASN A 635 0.72 21.05 -35.91
C ASN A 635 0.20 20.53 -34.56
N ASP A 636 0.58 21.28 -33.54
CA ASP A 636 -0.08 21.39 -32.24
C ASP A 636 -0.83 22.74 -32.23
N VAL A 637 -1.83 22.83 -31.34
CA VAL A 637 -2.53 24.04 -30.85
C VAL A 637 -3.58 24.70 -31.76
N ASP A 638 -4.85 24.63 -31.34
CA ASP A 638 -5.59 25.86 -30.99
C ASP A 638 -6.84 25.61 -30.13
N ASP A 639 -6.95 26.49 -29.14
CA ASP A 639 -7.97 26.62 -28.09
C ASP A 639 -9.14 27.52 -28.59
N VAL A 640 -10.17 27.67 -27.73
CA VAL A 640 -11.12 28.81 -27.65
C VAL A 640 -12.60 28.61 -28.08
N ASN A 641 -13.45 28.56 -27.04
CA ASN A 641 -14.81 29.10 -26.81
C ASN A 641 -16.09 28.54 -27.46
N GLY A 642 -17.07 28.24 -26.57
CA GLY A 642 -18.40 28.88 -26.64
C GLY A 642 -19.63 28.03 -26.21
N ASP A 643 -20.15 28.30 -24.98
CA ASP A 643 -21.59 28.47 -24.59
C ASP A 643 -22.61 27.34 -24.96
N GLY A 644 -23.35 26.64 -24.07
CA GLY A 644 -23.94 27.09 -22.81
C GLY A 644 -24.76 26.06 -22.00
N ARG A 645 -24.77 26.32 -20.68
CA ARG A 645 -25.82 26.15 -19.65
C ARG A 645 -26.92 25.08 -19.84
N ARG A 646 -26.98 24.13 -18.88
CA ARG A 646 -28.08 24.01 -17.88
C ARG A 646 -27.72 23.09 -16.68
N ASP A 647 -27.63 23.77 -15.55
CA ASP A 647 -27.89 23.45 -14.12
C ASP A 647 -28.35 22.04 -13.65
N SER A 648 -27.50 21.47 -12.80
CA SER A 648 -27.68 20.81 -11.47
C SER A 648 -28.88 19.90 -11.15
N THR A 649 -28.57 18.69 -10.65
CA THR A 649 -28.88 18.26 -9.28
C THR A 649 -28.16 16.94 -8.90
N SER A 650 -27.50 16.95 -7.73
CA SER A 650 -27.05 15.82 -6.89
C SER A 650 -26.01 14.81 -7.44
N ASP A 651 -24.74 15.15 -7.27
CA ASP A 651 -23.61 14.21 -7.21
C ASP A 651 -23.30 13.82 -5.75
N VAL A 652 -23.40 12.53 -5.45
CA VAL A 652 -22.46 11.82 -4.55
C VAL A 652 -22.19 10.45 -5.20
N PRO A 653 -21.03 10.22 -5.85
CA PRO A 653 -20.64 8.88 -6.26
C PRO A 653 -20.13 8.07 -5.04
N PRO A 654 -20.32 6.74 -5.03
CA PRO A 654 -19.86 5.89 -3.93
C PRO A 654 -18.34 5.93 -3.81
N ILE A 655 -17.84 6.05 -2.59
CA ILE A 655 -16.42 5.88 -2.27
C ILE A 655 -16.10 4.39 -2.48
N THR A 656 -15.71 4.01 -3.70
CA THR A 656 -14.90 2.81 -3.93
C THR A 656 -13.45 3.19 -3.72
N GLN A 657 -13.04 3.31 -2.45
CA GLN A 657 -11.63 3.18 -2.12
C GLN A 657 -11.25 1.75 -2.45
N SER A 658 -10.67 1.60 -3.64
CA SER A 658 -9.95 0.42 -4.08
C SER A 658 -8.98 0.04 -2.96
N LEU A 659 -9.31 -1.03 -2.23
CA LEU A 659 -8.39 -1.71 -1.33
C LEU A 659 -7.14 -2.01 -2.16
N GLY A 660 -6.02 -1.42 -1.76
CA GLY A 660 -4.77 -1.52 -2.48
C GLY A 660 -4.48 -2.95 -2.90
N ASN A 661 -4.07 -3.08 -4.17
CA ASN A 661 -3.63 -4.30 -4.83
C ASN A 661 -2.99 -5.32 -3.85
N LEU A 662 -3.72 -6.39 -3.50
CA LEU A 662 -3.26 -7.52 -2.67
C LEU A 662 -2.29 -8.43 -3.44
N GLY A 663 -1.28 -7.83 -4.09
CA GLY A 663 -0.35 -8.47 -5.02
C GLY A 663 0.63 -9.48 -4.42
N GLY A 664 0.37 -9.98 -3.21
CA GLY A 664 1.20 -10.95 -2.52
C GLY A 664 0.48 -12.21 -2.04
N ILE A 665 -0.86 -12.31 -2.13
CA ILE A 665 -1.63 -13.44 -1.55
C ILE A 665 -1.77 -14.63 -2.54
N ASN A 666 -1.41 -14.45 -3.81
CA ASN A 666 -1.64 -15.45 -4.86
C ASN A 666 -0.59 -16.59 -4.96
N GLY A 667 0.16 -16.84 -3.89
CA GLY A 667 1.16 -17.90 -3.83
C GLY A 667 0.59 -19.21 -3.28
N GLY A 668 -0.39 -19.81 -3.96
CA GLY A 668 -0.94 -21.13 -3.63
C GLY A 668 -2.09 -21.10 -2.63
N ILE A 669 -3.26 -21.58 -3.07
CA ILE A 669 -4.42 -21.85 -2.22
C ILE A 669 -4.01 -22.86 -1.14
N GLY A 670 -4.15 -22.50 0.14
CA GLY A 670 -3.99 -23.42 1.27
C GLY A 670 -2.64 -23.43 2.00
N ASP A 671 -1.71 -22.50 1.75
CA ASP A 671 -0.48 -22.40 2.54
C ASP A 671 -0.56 -21.25 3.59
N PRO A 672 -0.67 -21.57 4.90
CA PRO A 672 -0.86 -20.56 5.95
C PRO A 672 0.36 -19.65 6.13
N ARG A 673 0.15 -18.34 6.02
CA ARG A 673 1.18 -17.34 6.32
C ARG A 673 1.24 -17.10 7.81
N ARG A 674 2.42 -17.31 8.39
CA ARG A 674 2.66 -17.07 9.82
C ARG A 674 2.81 -15.58 10.09
N SER A 675 2.12 -15.08 11.10
CA SER A 675 2.31 -13.73 11.60
C SER A 675 3.59 -13.67 12.47
N PRO A 676 4.19 -12.47 12.63
CA PRO A 676 5.29 -12.26 13.58
C PRO A 676 4.93 -12.59 15.03
N THR A 677 3.62 -12.61 15.35
CA THR A 677 3.08 -12.95 16.67
C THR A 677 2.79 -14.45 16.84
N GLY A 678 3.10 -15.29 15.85
CA GLY A 678 2.94 -16.75 15.92
C GLY A 678 1.59 -17.30 15.47
N GLY A 679 0.66 -16.45 15.04
CA GLY A 679 -0.61 -16.86 14.42
C GLY A 679 -0.42 -17.26 12.96
N SER A 680 -1.48 -17.78 12.33
CA SER A 680 -1.49 -18.11 10.91
C SER A 680 -2.72 -17.55 10.21
N THR A 681 -2.51 -16.90 9.06
CA THR A 681 -3.60 -16.43 8.19
C THR A 681 -3.55 -17.18 6.86
N GLN A 682 -4.70 -17.66 6.40
CA GLN A 682 -4.85 -18.36 5.12
C GLN A 682 -6.14 -17.97 4.42
N LEU A 683 -6.11 -18.06 3.09
CA LEU A 683 -7.32 -18.03 2.26
C LEU A 683 -7.86 -19.46 2.16
N THR A 684 -9.10 -19.67 2.57
CA THR A 684 -9.77 -20.97 2.50
C THR A 684 -10.23 -21.27 1.08
N GLY A 685 -10.55 -22.54 0.79
CA GLY A 685 -11.06 -22.96 -0.52
C GLY A 685 -12.40 -22.31 -0.90
N ASP A 686 -13.13 -21.77 0.08
CA ASP A 686 -14.42 -21.10 -0.09
C ASP A 686 -14.28 -19.58 -0.27
N GLY A 687 -13.06 -19.03 -0.22
CA GLY A 687 -12.79 -17.60 -0.41
C GLY A 687 -12.71 -16.79 0.89
N ASP A 688 -13.00 -17.38 2.04
CA ASP A 688 -12.88 -16.73 3.35
C ASP A 688 -11.43 -16.54 3.77
N VAL A 689 -11.16 -15.46 4.51
CA VAL A 689 -9.88 -15.22 5.16
C VAL A 689 -9.95 -15.73 6.61
N LEU A 690 -9.26 -16.82 6.89
CA LEU A 690 -9.18 -17.43 8.22
C LEU A 690 -7.86 -17.04 8.88
N SER A 691 -7.91 -16.56 10.12
CA SER A 691 -6.74 -16.32 10.98
C SER A 691 -6.85 -17.09 12.28
N ASP A 692 -5.86 -17.93 12.57
CA ASP A 692 -5.71 -18.65 13.84
C ASP A 692 -4.66 -17.94 14.71
N PHE A 693 -4.94 -17.82 16.00
CA PHE A 693 -4.09 -17.14 16.96
C PHE A 693 -3.41 -18.13 17.92
N PRO A 694 -2.23 -17.80 18.49
CA PRO A 694 -1.51 -18.69 19.40
C PRO A 694 -2.26 -19.02 20.69
N ASP A 695 -3.23 -18.18 21.08
CA ASP A 695 -4.07 -18.38 22.26
C ASP A 695 -5.21 -19.39 22.04
N GLY A 696 -5.36 -19.91 20.81
CA GLY A 696 -6.38 -20.87 20.42
C GLY A 696 -7.66 -20.23 19.87
N SER A 697 -7.73 -18.89 19.81
CA SER A 697 -8.83 -18.19 19.14
C SER A 697 -8.66 -18.23 17.62
N SER A 698 -9.76 -18.04 16.89
CA SER A 698 -9.74 -17.89 15.43
C SER A 698 -10.72 -16.82 14.95
N SER A 699 -10.44 -16.20 13.82
CA SER A 699 -11.34 -15.26 13.16
C SER A 699 -11.47 -15.60 11.68
N SER A 700 -12.71 -15.71 11.18
CA SER A 700 -13.02 -15.89 9.75
C SER A 700 -13.76 -14.68 9.21
N PHE A 701 -13.30 -14.15 8.07
CA PHE A 701 -13.96 -13.07 7.34
C PHE A 701 -14.44 -13.58 5.98
N ASP A 702 -15.74 -13.46 5.74
CA ASP A 702 -16.39 -13.74 4.45
C ASP A 702 -16.48 -12.43 3.65
N PRO A 703 -15.73 -12.27 2.54
CA PRO A 703 -15.73 -11.06 1.74
C PRO A 703 -17.03 -10.85 0.93
N ASP A 704 -17.81 -11.90 0.68
CA ASP A 704 -19.05 -11.83 -0.10
C ASP A 704 -20.21 -11.32 0.77
N SER A 705 -20.24 -11.69 2.06
CA SER A 705 -21.24 -11.20 3.01
C SER A 705 -20.77 -10.02 3.88
N GLY A 706 -19.46 -9.79 3.98
CA GLY A 706 -18.85 -8.80 4.85
C GLY A 706 -18.91 -9.17 6.34
N VAL A 707 -19.19 -10.44 6.67
CA VAL A 707 -19.35 -10.92 8.05
C VAL A 707 -18.00 -11.36 8.61
N LEU A 708 -17.69 -10.88 9.82
CA LEU A 708 -16.54 -11.34 10.62
C LEU A 708 -17.06 -12.23 11.75
N THR A 709 -16.62 -13.48 11.79
CA THR A 709 -16.89 -14.42 12.87
C THR A 709 -15.62 -14.62 13.68
N THR A 710 -15.67 -14.38 14.99
CA THR A 710 -14.55 -14.67 15.90
C THR A 710 -14.97 -15.79 16.85
N THR A 711 -14.12 -16.80 17.00
CA THR A 711 -14.30 -17.92 17.92
C THR A 711 -13.26 -17.81 19.01
N ALA A 712 -13.68 -17.75 20.27
CA ALA A 712 -12.76 -17.71 21.41
C ALA A 712 -12.08 -19.08 21.62
N PRO A 713 -10.98 -19.16 22.41
CA PRO A 713 -10.29 -20.44 22.65
C PRO A 713 -11.16 -21.52 23.31
N ASP A 714 -12.26 -21.12 23.96
CA ASP A 714 -13.24 -22.02 24.57
C ASP A 714 -14.36 -22.47 23.60
N GLY A 715 -14.33 -21.98 22.35
CA GLY A 715 -15.29 -22.31 21.30
C GLY A 715 -16.56 -21.43 21.28
N THR A 716 -16.60 -20.33 22.04
CA THR A 716 -17.73 -19.38 22.06
C THR A 716 -17.72 -18.34 20.96
#